data_AF-A0A3B1JCD6-F1
#
_entry.id   AF-A0A3B1JCD6-F1
#
_cell.length_a   1.000
_cell.length_b   1.000
_cell.length_c   1.000
_cell.angle_alpha   90.00
_cell.angle_beta   90.00
_cell.angle_gamma   90.00
#
_symmetry.space_group_name_H-M   'P 1'
#
loop_
_entity.id
_entity.type
_entity.pdbx_description
1 polymer ?
#
loop_
_entity_poly.entity_id
_entity_poly.type
_entity_poly.pdbx_seq_one_letter_code
_entity_poly.pdbx_strand_id
1 'polypeptide(L)'
;MIMAWSRRPPHSTGLLLPLLLCCSLFHQVSTQVSVNEISGFSLSPPYFNLAEGSSVSATATCGEDHLSRPRSDLYCKLVGGPAIGVPSQTIQGQFCDYCNANDPDKAHPVTNAIDGTERWWQSPPLSRGLNYNEVNVTLDLGQLFHVAYVIVKFANSPRPDLWVLERSVDNGRTFTPWQYFAHLKRDCIERFGKQPNARVRQDNDQMCTTEYSKIVPLENGEIVVSLVNGRPGSKNFTYSPVLQEFTKATNIRLHFLRTNTLLGHLISKAQRDPTVTRRYYYSIKDISVGGRCVCHGHAQVCGVRVPGRPKQLLCECEHNTCGESCDRCCPGFHQKQWRPATANSPNECEPCQCHSHSAECRYDAEVERRGASLNIHGRYDGGGVCINCRHNTAGVNCELCAEGYYRPYGVPRESPTGCISCRCDPRTTMGCEMGTGRCLCKPQYSGSNCERCASGYYGYPQCIPYPVIVTTTKSPAGNIYDRNCPVGYFGAPRCQPCDCEQRGSVPEVCTASGRCLCRPGVTGERCDRCLSGYLYFPNCRECRCNGPGVADQSCGLNGQCRCRAHFAGLRCDQCAAGYYGYPVCRPCQCSLEGSREEICDQRTGQCVCRTGVRGQRCDRCSAEDQRFPYCSECRCDGPGVSDRSCGPNGQCRCLPNFAGLRCDQCAAGYYSYPNCRPCQCSPEGSRDEICDQRTGQCVCRAGVRGQRCERCSAEDQRFPYCSEEECRCDGPGVSDRSCGPNGQCRCQPNFTGLRCDQCAAGYYSYPNCRPCKCSPEGSQSEVCDQRTGQCVCRAGVAGQRCERCVSEDQRFPYCSECRCDGPGVIDQSCGPNNQCYCRFNFAGLRCEQCAEGYYSYPNCRACQCSRDGSLEDPCDTTTGQCVCRPGVTGQRCDRCVAEGLNFPDCIGSGNLCNPAGSQISAKDPTTDSCICLPHVEGSECERCKPLYWNLTRENQNGCVGTSHISFQLFSIISSRPAVPAGSTRYSITSTSIIIIIIVSEILHNKGNKGSRDETYP
;
A
#
# COMPACT_ATOMS: atom_id res chain seq x y z
N MET A 1 -6.95 -14.65 72.94
CA MET A 1 -7.37 -13.51 72.09
C MET A 1 -6.24 -12.48 72.18
N ILE A 2 -5.21 -12.62 71.33
CA ILE A 2 -5.07 -11.92 70.03
C ILE A 2 -4.75 -10.44 70.31
N MET A 3 -3.51 -9.98 70.61
CA MET A 3 -2.13 -10.27 70.11
C MET A 3 -1.82 -9.74 68.69
N ALA A 4 -0.63 -9.19 68.37
CA ALA A 4 0.47 -8.64 69.20
C ALA A 4 1.58 -7.94 68.35
N TRP A 5 2.13 -6.81 68.83
CA TRP A 5 3.57 -6.42 68.82
C TRP A 5 4.32 -6.16 67.47
N SER A 6 5.45 -5.43 67.37
CA SER A 6 6.03 -4.35 68.22
C SER A 6 7.23 -3.58 67.59
N ARG A 7 7.23 -2.24 67.74
CA ARG A 7 8.36 -1.32 68.12
C ARG A 7 9.77 -1.34 67.42
N ARG A 8 10.05 -0.21 66.76
CA ARG A 8 11.18 0.76 66.93
C ARG A 8 12.66 0.40 66.52
N PRO A 9 13.54 1.44 66.37
CA PRO A 9 14.87 1.36 65.69
C PRO A 9 16.05 1.78 66.63
N PRO A 10 17.10 2.53 66.21
CA PRO A 10 18.33 2.12 65.50
C PRO A 10 19.65 2.48 66.24
N HIS A 11 20.82 2.06 65.71
CA HIS A 11 22.21 2.61 65.87
C HIS A 11 23.19 1.66 65.10
N SER A 12 24.44 1.96 64.72
CA SER A 12 25.25 3.17 64.44
C SER A 12 26.64 2.73 63.89
N THR A 13 27.36 3.54 63.09
CA THR A 13 28.86 3.55 62.87
C THR A 13 29.64 2.21 62.60
N GLY A 14 30.64 2.09 61.71
CA GLY A 14 31.39 3.01 60.84
C GLY A 14 32.83 2.47 60.58
N LEU A 15 33.56 3.08 59.62
CA LEU A 15 35.01 2.94 59.32
C LEU A 15 35.60 1.65 58.65
N LEU A 16 36.62 1.93 57.82
CA LEU A 16 37.83 1.16 57.42
C LEU A 16 37.83 0.09 56.29
N LEU A 17 38.88 0.24 55.44
CA LEU A 17 39.44 -0.67 54.42
C LEU A 17 40.44 -1.67 55.07
N PRO A 18 41.05 -2.70 54.39
CA PRO A 18 41.38 -2.77 52.94
C PRO A 18 41.29 -4.16 52.23
N LEU A 19 41.69 -4.21 50.93
CA LEU A 19 42.41 -5.28 50.17
C LEU A 19 42.04 -6.78 50.40
N LEU A 20 41.77 -7.66 49.42
CA LEU A 20 42.08 -7.76 47.97
C LEU A 20 41.17 -8.80 47.29
N LEU A 21 40.85 -8.67 45.98
CA LEU A 21 40.98 -9.69 44.90
C LEU A 21 40.13 -9.41 43.62
N CYS A 22 40.71 -9.77 42.47
CA CYS A 22 40.11 -10.07 41.15
C CYS A 22 39.10 -9.13 40.46
N CYS A 23 39.62 -8.38 39.48
CA CYS A 23 39.15 -8.32 38.08
C CYS A 23 37.67 -7.99 37.75
N SER A 24 37.44 -6.69 37.50
CA SER A 24 36.78 -6.16 36.29
C SER A 24 35.44 -6.77 35.82
N LEU A 25 34.35 -6.09 36.19
CA LEU A 25 33.18 -5.90 35.32
C LEU A 25 32.99 -4.42 35.01
N PHE A 26 32.22 -4.10 33.96
CA PHE A 26 32.31 -2.85 33.22
C PHE A 26 31.86 -1.58 33.96
N HIS A 27 32.46 -0.46 33.57
CA HIS A 27 32.26 0.86 34.16
C HIS A 27 31.06 1.59 33.54
N GLN A 28 30.32 2.29 34.41
CA GLN A 28 29.47 3.46 34.15
C GLN A 28 28.58 3.51 32.90
N VAL A 29 27.28 3.47 33.18
CA VAL A 29 26.26 4.20 32.40
C VAL A 29 26.72 5.64 32.16
N SER A 30 26.80 6.03 30.88
CA SER A 30 26.77 7.43 30.47
C SER A 30 25.56 7.64 29.56
N THR A 31 24.77 8.66 29.84
CA THR A 31 23.45 8.85 29.23
C THR A 31 23.58 9.38 27.80
N GLN A 32 23.59 8.47 26.82
CA GLN A 32 23.28 8.87 25.46
C GLN A 32 21.82 9.34 25.40
N VAL A 33 21.65 10.62 25.07
CA VAL A 33 20.33 11.19 24.77
C VAL A 33 19.86 10.58 23.46
N SER A 34 18.97 9.59 23.55
CA SER A 34 18.26 9.08 22.39
C SER A 34 17.36 10.19 21.85
N VAL A 35 17.61 10.61 20.60
CA VAL A 35 16.72 11.51 19.86
C VAL A 35 15.50 10.70 19.42
N ASN A 36 14.66 10.37 20.40
CA ASN A 36 13.46 9.59 20.23
C ASN A 36 12.31 10.52 19.82
N GLU A 37 12.47 11.20 18.68
CA GLU A 37 11.43 12.04 18.08
C GLU A 37 10.29 11.18 17.56
N ILE A 38 9.35 10.89 18.47
CA ILE A 38 7.97 10.47 18.24
C ILE A 38 7.81 9.58 16.99
N SER A 39 8.17 8.29 17.14
CA SER A 39 7.83 7.23 16.18
C SER A 39 6.32 7.00 16.15
N GLY A 40 5.60 7.93 15.51
CA GLY A 40 4.16 7.84 15.31
C GLY A 40 3.78 6.65 14.44
N PHE A 41 2.53 6.19 14.58
CA PHE A 41 2.01 4.95 14.00
C PHE A 41 1.88 4.93 12.46
N SER A 42 2.56 5.82 11.74
CA SER A 42 2.60 5.89 10.28
C SER A 42 3.97 5.46 9.78
N LEU A 43 4.07 4.21 9.32
CA LEU A 43 5.26 3.67 8.70
C LEU A 43 5.56 4.39 7.37
N SER A 44 6.81 4.39 6.93
CA SER A 44 7.19 5.01 5.67
C SER A 44 8.52 4.47 5.14
N PRO A 45 8.61 4.09 3.86
CA PRO A 45 9.88 3.72 3.25
C PRO A 45 10.90 4.88 3.23
N PRO A 46 12.20 4.58 3.24
CA PRO A 46 13.26 5.58 3.06
C PRO A 46 13.19 6.21 1.66
N TYR A 47 13.83 7.38 1.52
CA TYR A 47 14.03 8.01 0.22
C TYR A 47 15.24 7.41 -0.50
N PHE A 48 15.10 7.13 -1.79
CA PHE A 48 16.16 6.64 -2.68
C PHE A 48 16.08 7.32 -4.05
N ASN A 49 17.10 7.11 -4.91
CA ASN A 49 17.09 7.64 -6.27
C ASN A 49 16.19 6.79 -7.17
N LEU A 50 15.07 7.35 -7.60
CA LEU A 50 14.14 6.67 -8.51
C LEU A 50 14.65 6.60 -9.96
N ALA A 51 15.63 7.44 -10.34
CA ALA A 51 16.09 7.54 -11.72
C ALA A 51 16.87 6.31 -12.18
N GLU A 52 17.70 5.73 -11.30
CA GLU A 52 18.56 4.57 -11.57
C GLU A 52 17.77 3.31 -11.98
N GLY A 53 16.55 3.16 -11.46
CA GLY A 53 15.62 2.07 -11.83
C GLY A 53 14.63 2.42 -12.96
N SER A 54 14.65 3.66 -13.47
CA SER A 54 13.66 4.18 -14.42
C SER A 54 14.00 3.89 -15.88
N SER A 55 13.01 4.01 -16.76
CA SER A 55 13.25 4.15 -18.21
C SER A 55 13.29 5.63 -18.59
N VAL A 56 14.39 6.11 -19.16
CA VAL A 56 14.48 7.48 -19.70
C VAL A 56 14.39 7.51 -21.22
N SER A 57 13.78 8.56 -21.76
CA SER A 57 13.57 8.80 -23.19
C SER A 57 13.78 10.28 -23.53
N ALA A 58 14.24 10.60 -24.74
CA ALA A 58 14.39 11.96 -25.24
C ALA A 58 13.72 12.11 -26.61
N THR A 59 13.19 13.29 -26.93
CA THR A 59 12.58 13.54 -28.26
C THR A 59 13.60 13.76 -29.38
N ALA A 60 14.87 14.00 -29.05
CA ALA A 60 15.97 14.05 -30.01
C ALA A 60 17.33 13.91 -29.29
N THR A 61 18.21 13.05 -29.80
CA THR A 61 19.63 12.96 -29.42
C THR A 61 20.52 13.43 -30.57
N CYS A 62 21.70 13.96 -30.27
CA CYS A 62 22.73 14.12 -31.31
C CYS A 62 23.20 12.76 -31.83
N GLY A 63 23.76 12.74 -33.03
CA GLY A 63 24.35 11.53 -33.61
C GLY A 63 23.36 10.54 -34.23
N GLU A 64 22.06 10.80 -34.13
CA GLU A 64 20.97 10.03 -34.76
C GLU A 64 20.05 10.91 -35.62
N ASP A 65 19.34 10.32 -36.58
CA ASP A 65 18.26 10.97 -37.36
C ASP A 65 16.86 10.70 -36.77
N HIS A 66 15.79 11.14 -37.44
CA HIS A 66 14.41 10.95 -36.96
C HIS A 66 13.90 9.49 -37.03
N LEU A 67 14.70 8.57 -37.55
CA LEU A 67 14.45 7.12 -37.59
C LEU A 67 15.53 6.36 -36.78
N SER A 68 16.19 7.06 -35.84
CA SER A 68 17.34 6.60 -35.05
C SER A 68 18.50 6.01 -35.88
N ARG A 69 18.66 6.45 -37.13
CA ARG A 69 19.80 6.04 -37.96
C ARG A 69 21.04 6.87 -37.63
N PRO A 70 22.23 6.26 -37.54
CA PRO A 70 23.46 6.94 -37.12
C PRO A 70 23.89 8.00 -38.14
N ARG A 71 24.39 9.13 -37.64
CA ARG A 71 24.92 10.25 -38.42
C ARG A 71 25.90 11.07 -37.58
N SER A 72 26.71 11.90 -38.22
CA SER A 72 27.66 12.78 -37.51
C SER A 72 27.07 14.18 -37.30
N ASP A 73 26.97 14.62 -36.03
CA ASP A 73 26.61 15.99 -35.62
C ASP A 73 27.87 16.73 -35.11
N LEU A 74 28.34 17.74 -35.85
CA LEU A 74 29.40 18.64 -35.39
C LEU A 74 28.84 19.63 -34.36
N TYR A 75 29.36 19.58 -33.13
CA TYR A 75 29.04 20.51 -32.05
C TYR A 75 30.32 21.20 -31.54
N CYS A 76 30.17 22.33 -30.84
CA CYS A 76 31.29 23.10 -30.30
C CYS A 76 31.00 23.57 -28.87
N LYS A 77 32.00 23.64 -28.00
CA LYS A 77 31.81 24.16 -26.64
C LYS A 77 31.55 25.68 -26.63
N LEU A 78 30.86 26.17 -25.60
CA LEU A 78 30.75 27.62 -25.35
C LEU A 78 32.06 28.22 -24.83
N VAL A 79 32.80 27.45 -24.03
CA VAL A 79 34.14 27.79 -23.56
C VAL A 79 35.17 27.53 -24.67
N GLY A 80 36.21 28.37 -24.74
CA GLY A 80 37.30 28.21 -25.70
C GLY A 80 38.10 26.92 -25.44
N GLY A 81 38.73 26.38 -26.48
CA GLY A 81 39.69 25.29 -26.32
C GLY A 81 40.99 25.76 -25.65
N PRO A 82 41.78 24.86 -25.06
CA PRO A 82 43.14 25.20 -24.67
C PRO A 82 43.94 25.62 -25.93
N ALA A 83 44.80 26.64 -25.79
CA ALA A 83 45.65 27.13 -26.88
C ALA A 83 46.68 26.08 -27.37
N ILE A 84 46.82 24.95 -26.67
CA ILE A 84 47.63 23.80 -27.03
C ILE A 84 46.66 22.62 -27.17
N GLY A 85 46.40 22.19 -28.41
CA GLY A 85 45.45 21.13 -28.74
C GLY A 85 45.62 20.63 -30.18
N VAL A 86 45.04 19.48 -30.50
CA VAL A 86 45.22 18.84 -31.82
C VAL A 86 44.57 19.72 -32.91
N PRO A 87 45.29 20.08 -34.01
CA PRO A 87 44.79 21.03 -35.01
C PRO A 87 43.44 20.67 -35.67
N SER A 88 43.04 19.39 -35.65
CA SER A 88 41.78 18.91 -36.22
C SER A 88 40.53 19.22 -35.37
N GLN A 89 40.70 19.59 -34.09
CA GLN A 89 39.59 19.84 -33.14
C GLN A 89 39.37 21.33 -32.83
N THR A 90 40.25 22.23 -33.31
CA THR A 90 40.22 23.66 -33.00
C THR A 90 39.77 24.48 -34.21
N ILE A 91 38.46 24.70 -34.34
CA ILE A 91 37.89 25.52 -35.43
C ILE A 91 37.82 26.98 -34.97
N GLN A 92 38.59 27.87 -35.60
CA GLN A 92 38.61 29.32 -35.28
C GLN A 92 38.84 29.61 -33.77
N GLY A 93 39.72 28.85 -33.12
CA GLY A 93 40.01 28.97 -31.67
C GLY A 93 38.99 28.29 -30.75
N GLN A 94 38.01 27.57 -31.31
CA GLN A 94 36.98 26.87 -30.54
C GLN A 94 37.21 25.37 -30.53
N PHE A 95 37.01 24.73 -29.37
CA PHE A 95 36.96 23.27 -29.29
C PHE A 95 35.64 22.77 -29.89
N CYS A 96 35.75 22.00 -30.97
CA CYS A 96 34.62 21.36 -31.64
C CYS A 96 34.88 19.86 -31.81
N ASP A 97 33.82 19.07 -31.69
CA ASP A 97 33.86 17.62 -31.73
C ASP A 97 32.60 17.08 -32.42
N TYR A 98 32.61 15.79 -32.77
CA TYR A 98 31.51 15.14 -33.46
C TYR A 98 30.75 14.20 -32.52
N CYS A 99 29.43 14.21 -32.58
CA CYS A 99 28.56 13.23 -31.93
C CYS A 99 28.02 12.24 -32.97
N ASN A 100 28.11 10.94 -32.69
CA ASN A 100 27.72 9.86 -33.61
C ASN A 100 27.24 8.63 -32.84
N ALA A 101 26.01 8.17 -33.08
CA ALA A 101 25.43 7.04 -32.34
C ALA A 101 26.13 5.68 -32.62
N ASN A 102 26.90 5.56 -33.70
CA ASN A 102 27.66 4.34 -34.02
C ASN A 102 29.00 4.22 -33.27
N ASP A 103 29.48 5.27 -32.61
CA ASP A 103 30.81 5.36 -32.01
C ASP A 103 30.64 5.45 -30.48
N PRO A 104 30.97 4.39 -29.70
CA PRO A 104 30.75 4.38 -28.25
C PRO A 104 31.45 5.47 -27.44
N ASP A 105 32.47 6.14 -28.00
CA ASP A 105 33.17 7.25 -27.35
C ASP A 105 32.71 8.63 -27.85
N LYS A 106 31.81 8.66 -28.85
CA LYS A 106 31.15 9.85 -29.40
C LYS A 106 29.61 9.77 -29.37
N ALA A 107 29.07 8.72 -28.79
CA ALA A 107 27.64 8.52 -28.58
C ALA A 107 27.21 9.13 -27.22
N HIS A 108 26.18 9.97 -27.26
CA HIS A 108 25.62 10.63 -26.08
C HIS A 108 24.13 10.26 -25.87
N PRO A 109 23.78 8.95 -25.78
CA PRO A 109 22.40 8.49 -25.64
C PRO A 109 21.76 8.94 -24.31
N VAL A 110 20.43 8.98 -24.28
CA VAL A 110 19.66 9.49 -23.14
C VAL A 110 19.85 8.67 -21.85
N THR A 111 20.21 7.38 -21.97
CA THR A 111 20.57 6.52 -20.84
C THR A 111 21.71 7.06 -19.99
N ASN A 112 22.67 7.79 -20.60
CA ASN A 112 23.79 8.39 -19.90
C ASN A 112 23.38 9.46 -18.86
N ALA A 113 22.12 9.94 -18.90
CA ALA A 113 21.63 10.91 -17.93
C ALA A 113 21.14 10.26 -16.61
N ILE A 114 21.10 8.92 -16.53
CA ILE A 114 20.65 8.16 -15.34
C ILE A 114 21.58 6.98 -14.97
N ASP A 115 22.72 6.81 -15.65
CA ASP A 115 23.60 5.63 -15.46
C ASP A 115 24.60 5.76 -14.30
N GLY A 116 24.62 6.92 -13.63
CA GLY A 116 25.50 7.21 -12.50
C GLY A 116 26.97 7.48 -12.86
N THR A 117 27.29 7.64 -14.16
CA THR A 117 28.65 7.93 -14.64
C THR A 117 28.85 9.41 -14.94
N GLU A 118 30.08 9.78 -15.33
CA GLU A 118 30.40 11.11 -15.87
C GLU A 118 30.22 11.20 -17.41
N ARG A 119 29.62 10.18 -18.04
CA ARG A 119 29.10 10.30 -19.42
C ARG A 119 27.89 11.23 -19.43
N TRP A 120 27.46 11.67 -20.61
CA TRP A 120 26.29 12.56 -20.72
C TRP A 120 25.40 12.22 -21.91
N TRP A 121 24.12 12.56 -21.78
CA TRP A 121 23.18 12.72 -22.89
C TRP A 121 23.38 14.09 -23.54
N GLN A 122 23.23 14.19 -24.86
CA GLN A 122 23.32 15.47 -25.57
C GLN A 122 22.24 15.58 -26.67
N SER A 123 21.50 16.70 -26.67
CA SER A 123 20.56 17.03 -27.75
C SER A 123 21.30 17.40 -29.03
N PRO A 124 20.65 17.41 -30.20
CA PRO A 124 21.26 17.95 -31.40
C PRO A 124 21.59 19.44 -31.26
N PRO A 125 22.66 19.94 -31.91
CA PRO A 125 22.98 21.36 -31.95
C PRO A 125 21.99 22.13 -32.83
N LEU A 126 21.72 23.39 -32.49
CA LEU A 126 20.79 24.25 -33.25
C LEU A 126 21.20 24.49 -34.70
N SER A 127 22.46 24.23 -35.07
CA SER A 127 22.92 24.19 -36.46
C SER A 127 22.25 23.12 -37.31
N ARG A 128 21.68 22.06 -36.69
CA ARG A 128 20.82 21.06 -37.34
C ARG A 128 19.39 21.57 -37.57
N GLY A 129 18.95 22.55 -36.76
CA GLY A 129 17.62 23.14 -36.85
C GLY A 129 17.21 23.91 -35.59
N LEU A 130 16.48 25.02 -35.74
CA LEU A 130 16.00 25.82 -34.60
C LEU A 130 14.89 25.12 -33.80
N ASN A 131 14.27 24.07 -34.34
CA ASN A 131 13.29 23.24 -33.64
C ASN A 131 13.89 22.52 -32.42
N TYR A 132 15.20 22.24 -32.41
CA TYR A 132 15.89 21.64 -31.26
C TYR A 132 16.13 22.61 -30.08
N ASN A 133 15.49 23.80 -30.08
CA ASN A 133 15.25 24.56 -28.84
C ASN A 133 14.17 23.89 -27.98
N GLU A 134 13.22 23.17 -28.59
CA GLU A 134 12.16 22.47 -27.88
C GLU A 134 12.49 20.97 -27.83
N VAL A 135 12.81 20.47 -26.63
CA VAL A 135 13.25 19.08 -26.40
C VAL A 135 12.67 18.59 -25.08
N ASN A 136 12.05 17.41 -25.10
CA ASN A 136 11.56 16.75 -23.89
C ASN A 136 12.50 15.60 -23.51
N VAL A 137 12.90 15.53 -22.25
CA VAL A 137 13.48 14.33 -21.62
C VAL A 137 12.46 13.81 -20.61
N THR A 138 12.02 12.56 -20.76
CA THR A 138 10.95 11.96 -19.94
C THR A 138 11.45 10.70 -19.26
N LEU A 139 11.37 10.67 -17.93
CA LEU A 139 11.61 9.51 -17.09
C LEU A 139 10.27 8.81 -16.81
N ASP A 140 10.24 7.50 -17.00
CA ASP A 140 9.16 6.60 -16.66
C ASP A 140 9.57 5.74 -15.48
N LEU A 141 8.90 5.97 -14.33
CA LEU A 141 9.20 5.31 -13.07
C LEU A 141 8.53 3.92 -12.96
N GLY A 142 7.66 3.55 -13.92
CA GLY A 142 6.97 2.25 -13.98
C GLY A 142 5.85 2.05 -12.94
N GLN A 143 5.82 2.83 -11.86
CA GLN A 143 4.74 2.87 -10.86
C GLN A 143 4.65 4.24 -10.18
N LEU A 144 3.67 4.41 -9.29
CA LEU A 144 3.42 5.67 -8.57
C LEU A 144 4.35 5.82 -7.35
N PHE A 145 5.07 6.94 -7.28
CA PHE A 145 5.95 7.32 -6.17
C PHE A 145 5.63 8.70 -5.61
N HIS A 146 6.00 8.97 -4.35
CA HIS A 146 6.14 10.33 -3.82
C HIS A 146 7.56 10.84 -4.12
N VAL A 147 7.66 11.92 -4.89
CA VAL A 147 8.93 12.58 -5.22
C VAL A 147 9.13 13.79 -4.30
N ALA A 148 10.24 13.82 -3.57
CA ALA A 148 10.60 14.91 -2.66
C ALA A 148 11.49 15.96 -3.33
N TYR A 149 12.35 15.56 -4.25
CA TYR A 149 13.20 16.46 -5.04
C TYR A 149 13.59 15.88 -6.40
N VAL A 150 13.96 16.77 -7.33
CA VAL A 150 14.60 16.46 -8.61
C VAL A 150 15.86 17.32 -8.72
N ILE A 151 17.00 16.68 -8.97
CA ILE A 151 18.29 17.33 -9.21
C ILE A 151 18.70 17.01 -10.66
N VAL A 152 19.17 18.01 -11.39
CA VAL A 152 19.66 17.86 -12.77
C VAL A 152 21.02 18.55 -12.90
N LYS A 153 22.04 17.82 -13.33
CA LYS A 153 23.40 18.33 -13.57
C LYS A 153 23.70 18.33 -15.06
N PHE A 154 23.89 19.52 -15.60
CA PHE A 154 24.27 19.73 -16.99
C PHE A 154 25.75 19.42 -17.21
N ALA A 155 26.13 19.00 -18.41
CA ALA A 155 27.49 18.60 -18.75
C ALA A 155 28.26 19.74 -19.44
N ASN A 156 28.65 19.55 -20.70
CA ASN A 156 29.34 20.51 -21.57
C ASN A 156 28.41 21.61 -22.17
N SER A 157 27.35 22.01 -21.45
CA SER A 157 26.39 23.03 -21.88
C SER A 157 25.88 23.89 -20.71
N PRO A 158 25.45 25.14 -20.95
CA PRO A 158 24.82 25.98 -19.94
C PRO A 158 23.39 25.51 -19.64
N ARG A 159 22.91 25.80 -18.43
CA ARG A 159 21.53 25.53 -18.01
C ARG A 159 20.52 26.23 -18.93
N PRO A 160 19.34 25.63 -19.22
CA PRO A 160 18.34 26.21 -20.11
C PRO A 160 17.88 27.59 -19.63
N ASP A 161 17.45 28.42 -20.58
CA ASP A 161 16.84 29.71 -20.27
C ASP A 161 15.40 29.48 -19.84
N LEU A 162 14.57 28.96 -20.75
CA LEU A 162 13.14 28.76 -20.56
C LEU A 162 12.80 27.27 -20.61
N TRP A 163 12.19 26.74 -19.54
CA TRP A 163 11.77 25.35 -19.46
C TRP A 163 10.75 25.11 -18.33
N VAL A 164 10.15 23.93 -18.32
CA VAL A 164 9.15 23.50 -17.33
C VAL A 164 9.52 22.12 -16.79
N LEU A 165 9.39 21.94 -15.47
CA LEU A 165 9.39 20.62 -14.84
C LEU A 165 7.94 20.16 -14.68
N GLU A 166 7.61 19.02 -15.30
CA GLU A 166 6.25 18.48 -15.37
C GLU A 166 6.20 17.04 -14.86
N ARG A 167 5.01 16.60 -14.44
CA ARG A 167 4.73 15.24 -13.96
C ARG A 167 3.45 14.66 -14.56
N SER A 168 3.40 13.34 -14.67
CA SER A 168 2.19 12.56 -14.90
C SER A 168 1.88 11.70 -13.66
N VAL A 169 0.60 11.40 -13.44
CA VAL A 169 0.10 10.37 -12.50
C VAL A 169 -0.72 9.29 -13.21
N ASP A 170 -0.74 9.30 -14.55
CA ASP A 170 -1.60 8.50 -15.41
C ASP A 170 -0.80 7.71 -16.47
N ASN A 171 0.45 7.38 -16.15
CA ASN A 171 1.40 6.65 -16.99
C ASN A 171 1.71 7.38 -18.32
N GLY A 172 1.98 8.69 -18.22
CA GLY A 172 2.47 9.53 -19.31
C GLY A 172 1.42 10.02 -20.30
N ARG A 173 0.12 9.90 -19.99
CA ARG A 173 -0.97 10.34 -20.88
C ARG A 173 -1.23 11.83 -20.78
N THR A 174 -1.24 12.37 -19.56
CA THR A 174 -1.33 13.81 -19.30
C THR A 174 -0.17 14.27 -18.43
N PHE A 175 0.27 15.51 -18.65
CA PHE A 175 1.36 16.13 -17.91
C PHE A 175 0.87 17.43 -17.26
N THR A 176 1.22 17.61 -15.99
CA THR A 176 0.91 18.81 -15.20
C THR A 176 2.20 19.42 -14.67
N PRO A 177 2.35 20.76 -14.69
CA PRO A 177 3.59 21.39 -14.26
C PRO A 177 3.73 21.38 -12.73
N TRP A 178 4.91 20.99 -12.25
CA TRP A 178 5.37 21.21 -10.87
C TRP A 178 5.94 22.61 -10.71
N GLN A 179 6.84 23.01 -11.61
CA GLN A 179 7.59 24.27 -11.48
C GLN A 179 8.05 24.80 -12.85
N TYR A 180 8.09 26.13 -12.97
CA TYR A 180 8.50 26.85 -14.17
C TYR A 180 9.87 27.53 -13.96
N PHE A 181 10.62 27.69 -15.05
CA PHE A 181 11.98 28.24 -15.02
C PHE A 181 12.20 29.16 -16.22
N ALA A 182 12.74 30.36 -15.98
CA ALA A 182 12.95 31.38 -17.01
C ALA A 182 14.15 32.27 -16.66
N HIS A 183 15.00 32.65 -17.63
CA HIS A 183 16.10 33.57 -17.33
C HIS A 183 15.59 34.97 -16.91
N LEU A 184 14.58 35.48 -17.61
CA LEU A 184 14.04 36.82 -17.39
C LEU A 184 12.74 36.78 -16.58
N LYS A 185 12.60 37.73 -15.65
CA LYS A 185 11.37 37.94 -14.87
C LYS A 185 10.13 38.15 -15.74
N ARG A 186 10.28 38.70 -16.96
CA ARG A 186 9.18 38.91 -17.91
C ARG A 186 8.59 37.60 -18.44
N ASP A 187 9.42 36.61 -18.76
CA ASP A 187 8.97 35.34 -19.34
C ASP A 187 8.08 34.56 -18.34
N CYS A 188 8.37 34.62 -17.04
CA CYS A 188 7.48 34.05 -16.00
C CYS A 188 6.05 34.59 -16.09
N ILE A 189 5.90 35.89 -16.38
CA ILE A 189 4.61 36.58 -16.44
C ILE A 189 3.98 36.35 -17.82
N GLU A 190 4.71 36.63 -18.91
CA GLU A 190 4.19 36.65 -20.28
C GLU A 190 3.98 35.24 -20.87
N ARG A 191 4.80 34.24 -20.50
CA ARG A 191 4.69 32.86 -21.00
C ARG A 191 3.94 31.91 -20.06
N PHE A 192 4.04 32.12 -18.75
CA PHE A 192 3.49 31.19 -17.75
C PHE A 192 2.42 31.78 -16.83
N GLY A 193 2.17 33.10 -16.86
CA GLY A 193 1.20 33.77 -15.99
C GLY A 193 1.56 33.72 -14.50
N LYS A 194 2.84 33.52 -14.15
CA LYS A 194 3.32 33.39 -12.77
C LYS A 194 4.16 34.59 -12.35
N GLN A 195 4.04 34.98 -11.08
CA GLN A 195 4.94 35.96 -10.48
C GLN A 195 6.35 35.34 -10.27
N PRO A 196 7.43 36.00 -10.72
CA PRO A 196 8.79 35.46 -10.62
C PRO A 196 9.30 35.46 -9.18
N ASN A 197 9.87 34.33 -8.75
CA ASN A 197 10.41 34.09 -7.40
C ASN A 197 9.37 34.32 -6.28
N ALA A 198 8.10 34.04 -6.56
CA ALA A 198 7.02 34.14 -5.57
C ALA A 198 7.17 33.11 -4.45
N ARG A 199 6.90 33.52 -3.21
CA ARG A 199 6.86 32.63 -2.04
C ARG A 199 5.68 31.66 -2.13
N VAL A 200 5.92 30.39 -1.80
CA VAL A 200 4.86 29.37 -1.62
C VAL A 200 3.91 29.80 -0.49
N ARG A 201 2.61 29.63 -0.70
CA ARG A 201 1.52 29.84 0.26
C ARG A 201 0.67 28.58 0.46
N GLN A 202 0.55 27.73 -0.56
CA GLN A 202 -0.21 26.48 -0.55
C GLN A 202 0.65 25.31 -1.03
N ASP A 203 0.38 24.10 -0.53
CA ASP A 203 1.18 22.91 -0.85
C ASP A 203 1.18 22.53 -2.34
N ASN A 204 0.19 22.98 -3.11
CA ASN A 204 0.05 22.77 -4.56
C ASN A 204 0.55 23.95 -5.42
N ASP A 205 1.14 25.01 -4.84
CA ASP A 205 1.58 26.19 -5.61
C ASP A 205 2.65 25.84 -6.67
N GLN A 206 2.42 26.30 -7.89
CA GLN A 206 3.35 26.21 -9.02
C GLN A 206 4.10 27.53 -9.17
N MET A 207 5.35 27.58 -8.71
CA MET A 207 6.19 28.77 -8.79
C MET A 207 6.93 28.90 -10.13
N CYS A 208 7.38 30.11 -10.47
CA CYS A 208 8.37 30.34 -11.53
C CYS A 208 9.63 30.96 -10.93
N THR A 209 10.80 30.33 -11.15
CA THR A 209 12.09 30.83 -10.62
C THR A 209 13.03 31.31 -11.73
N THR A 210 13.79 32.36 -11.43
CA THR A 210 14.83 32.94 -12.30
C THR A 210 16.26 32.64 -11.82
N GLU A 211 16.42 31.78 -10.81
CA GLU A 211 17.72 31.57 -10.16
C GLU A 211 18.56 30.49 -10.88
N TYR A 212 17.90 29.41 -11.29
CA TYR A 212 18.52 28.27 -11.97
C TYR A 212 18.63 28.43 -13.50
N SER A 213 17.98 29.43 -14.09
CA SER A 213 18.07 29.78 -15.53
C SER A 213 19.14 30.85 -15.85
N LYS A 214 20.04 31.15 -14.91
CA LYS A 214 21.21 32.01 -15.18
C LYS A 214 22.24 31.24 -16.02
N ILE A 215 22.76 31.89 -17.06
CA ILE A 215 23.71 31.29 -18.02
C ILE A 215 25.06 30.88 -17.40
N VAL A 216 25.41 31.42 -16.24
CA VAL A 216 26.56 30.98 -15.43
C VAL A 216 26.08 29.88 -14.46
N PRO A 217 26.79 28.75 -14.33
CA PRO A 217 28.01 28.37 -15.05
C PRO A 217 27.73 27.84 -16.47
N LEU A 218 28.75 27.91 -17.34
CA LEU A 218 28.68 27.53 -18.76
C LEU A 218 28.79 26.02 -19.03
N GLU A 219 29.33 25.27 -18.05
CA GLU A 219 29.42 23.80 -18.00
C GLU A 219 29.19 23.38 -16.53
N ASN A 220 28.86 22.11 -16.27
CA ASN A 220 28.62 21.56 -14.92
C ASN A 220 27.54 22.32 -14.11
N GLY A 221 26.54 22.89 -14.80
CA GLY A 221 25.48 23.65 -14.16
C GLY A 221 24.44 22.78 -13.46
N GLU A 222 24.31 22.94 -12.14
CA GLU A 222 23.33 22.20 -11.34
C GLU A 222 22.00 22.96 -11.19
N ILE A 223 20.92 22.19 -11.11
CA ILE A 223 19.55 22.62 -10.79
C ILE A 223 19.04 21.71 -9.68
N VAL A 224 18.61 22.30 -8.56
CA VAL A 224 18.02 21.58 -7.42
C VAL A 224 16.57 22.04 -7.27
N VAL A 225 15.62 21.12 -7.36
CA VAL A 225 14.19 21.41 -7.24
C VAL A 225 13.62 20.58 -6.08
N SER A 226 13.31 21.22 -4.96
CA SER A 226 12.56 20.55 -3.88
C SER A 226 11.06 20.73 -4.08
N LEU A 227 10.32 19.61 -4.06
CA LEU A 227 8.87 19.59 -4.13
C LEU A 227 8.23 19.65 -2.73
N VAL A 228 9.00 19.36 -1.68
CA VAL A 228 8.52 19.32 -0.28
C VAL A 228 9.01 20.53 0.53
N ASN A 229 10.28 20.89 0.45
CA ASN A 229 10.85 21.91 1.35
C ASN A 229 10.27 23.30 1.06
N GLY A 230 10.03 24.07 2.13
CA GLY A 230 9.42 25.40 2.04
C GLY A 230 7.89 25.40 1.83
N ARG A 231 7.25 24.23 1.70
CA ARG A 231 5.77 24.12 1.62
C ARG A 231 5.13 23.96 3.01
N PRO A 232 3.96 24.55 3.30
CA PRO A 232 3.32 24.50 4.62
C PRO A 232 3.19 23.09 5.23
N GLY A 233 2.75 22.10 4.44
CA GLY A 233 2.55 20.72 4.86
C GLY A 233 3.82 19.89 5.06
N SER A 234 5.01 20.44 4.74
CA SER A 234 6.29 19.74 4.84
C SER A 234 6.56 19.17 6.24
N LYS A 235 6.27 19.96 7.28
CA LYS A 235 6.40 19.56 8.70
C LYS A 235 5.45 18.43 9.12
N ASN A 236 4.43 18.12 8.32
CA ASN A 236 3.42 17.13 8.67
C ASN A 236 2.91 16.36 7.44
N PHE A 237 3.85 15.89 6.61
CA PHE A 237 3.57 15.31 5.28
C PHE A 237 2.47 14.24 5.29
N THR A 238 2.47 13.35 6.30
CA THR A 238 1.45 12.29 6.51
C THR A 238 0.01 12.82 6.59
N TYR A 239 -0.18 14.08 6.97
CA TYR A 239 -1.50 14.71 7.15
C TYR A 239 -1.81 15.83 6.14
N SER A 240 -0.93 16.17 5.21
CA SER A 240 -1.27 17.05 4.08
C SER A 240 -1.62 16.21 2.84
N PRO A 241 -2.91 15.93 2.59
CA PRO A 241 -3.33 15.25 1.36
C PRO A 241 -2.99 16.09 0.11
N VAL A 242 -2.95 17.42 0.24
CA VAL A 242 -2.57 18.33 -0.85
C VAL A 242 -1.10 18.17 -1.22
N LEU A 243 -0.19 18.06 -0.24
CA LEU A 243 1.23 17.84 -0.51
C LEU A 243 1.53 16.41 -0.99
N GLN A 244 0.82 15.42 -0.45
CA GLN A 244 0.87 14.05 -0.95
C GLN A 244 0.42 13.97 -2.42
N GLU A 245 -0.69 14.63 -2.77
CA GLU A 245 -1.19 14.64 -4.14
C GLU A 245 -0.35 15.49 -5.09
N PHE A 246 0.31 16.55 -4.59
CA PHE A 246 1.27 17.32 -5.37
C PHE A 246 2.54 16.52 -5.67
N THR A 247 3.07 15.77 -4.71
CA THR A 247 4.35 15.02 -4.84
C THR A 247 4.24 13.69 -5.60
N LYS A 248 3.04 13.17 -5.86
CA LYS A 248 2.82 11.94 -6.63
C LYS A 248 3.31 12.07 -8.09
N ALA A 249 4.02 11.06 -8.59
CA ALA A 249 4.29 10.91 -10.02
C ALA A 249 4.46 9.45 -10.45
N THR A 250 4.06 9.13 -11.67
CA THR A 250 4.44 7.93 -12.43
C THR A 250 5.54 8.25 -13.46
N ASN A 251 5.54 9.48 -13.99
CA ASN A 251 6.50 9.94 -14.99
C ASN A 251 6.88 11.40 -14.70
N ILE A 252 8.13 11.76 -15.01
CA ILE A 252 8.68 13.11 -14.85
C ILE A 252 9.18 13.58 -16.21
N ARG A 253 8.83 14.80 -16.62
CA ARG A 253 9.26 15.39 -17.89
C ARG A 253 9.98 16.72 -17.69
N LEU A 254 11.20 16.78 -18.20
CA LEU A 254 11.99 17.98 -18.39
C LEU A 254 11.62 18.55 -19.77
N HIS A 255 10.80 19.59 -19.79
CA HIS A 255 10.25 20.20 -21.00
C HIS A 255 11.03 21.48 -21.32
N PHE A 256 12.11 21.35 -22.09
CA PHE A 256 12.95 22.48 -22.50
C PHE A 256 12.30 23.25 -23.65
N LEU A 257 12.30 24.59 -23.56
CA LEU A 257 11.66 25.48 -24.54
C LEU A 257 12.64 26.45 -25.23
N ARG A 258 13.70 26.89 -24.53
CA ARG A 258 14.66 27.87 -25.07
C ARG A 258 16.08 27.62 -24.55
N THR A 259 17.04 27.44 -25.46
CA THR A 259 18.47 27.34 -25.10
C THR A 259 19.00 28.72 -24.66
N ASN A 260 19.80 28.73 -23.60
CA ASN A 260 20.37 29.95 -23.02
C ASN A 260 21.52 30.49 -23.86
N THR A 261 21.69 31.81 -23.94
CA THR A 261 22.55 32.46 -24.95
C THR A 261 23.29 33.68 -24.43
N LEU A 262 24.56 33.81 -24.82
CA LEU A 262 25.34 35.01 -24.55
C LEU A 262 24.78 36.18 -25.38
N LEU A 263 24.72 37.38 -24.79
CA LEU A 263 24.05 38.55 -25.39
C LEU A 263 24.60 38.88 -26.79
N GLY A 264 25.92 38.83 -26.97
CA GLY A 264 26.59 39.06 -28.26
C GLY A 264 26.36 37.97 -29.33
N HIS A 265 25.78 36.82 -28.98
CA HIS A 265 25.44 35.76 -29.93
C HIS A 265 23.96 35.78 -30.38
N LEU A 266 23.12 36.63 -29.80
CA LEU A 266 21.67 36.68 -30.07
C LEU A 266 21.35 36.91 -31.56
N ILE A 267 22.01 37.89 -32.18
CA ILE A 267 21.77 38.27 -33.58
C ILE A 267 22.20 37.12 -34.51
N SER A 268 23.42 36.59 -34.33
CA SER A 268 23.94 35.47 -35.13
C SER A 268 23.09 34.19 -34.97
N LYS A 269 22.57 33.90 -33.77
CA LYS A 269 21.62 32.79 -33.55
C LYS A 269 20.31 33.01 -34.31
N ALA A 270 19.76 34.22 -34.30
CA ALA A 270 18.55 34.57 -35.05
C ALA A 270 18.77 34.47 -36.58
N GLN A 271 19.96 34.88 -37.05
CA GLN A 271 20.42 34.75 -38.44
C GLN A 271 20.82 33.32 -38.83
N ARG A 272 20.77 32.35 -37.91
CA ARG A 272 21.13 30.93 -38.10
C ARG A 272 22.60 30.69 -38.50
N ASP A 273 23.51 31.53 -38.03
CA ASP A 273 24.94 31.39 -38.26
C ASP A 273 25.45 30.02 -37.75
N PRO A 274 26.03 29.15 -38.60
CA PRO A 274 26.50 27.83 -38.18
C PRO A 274 27.68 27.88 -37.20
N THR A 275 28.48 28.95 -37.19
CA THR A 275 29.61 29.09 -36.24
C THR A 275 29.12 29.30 -34.81
N VAL A 276 27.96 29.94 -34.64
CA VAL A 276 27.32 30.24 -33.35
C VAL A 276 26.32 29.16 -32.97
N THR A 277 25.49 28.68 -33.89
CA THR A 277 24.43 27.69 -33.59
C THR A 277 24.95 26.28 -33.29
N ARG A 278 26.17 25.92 -33.72
CA ARG A 278 26.87 24.69 -33.28
C ARG A 278 27.19 24.67 -31.77
N ARG A 279 27.17 25.83 -31.12
CA ARG A 279 27.47 25.99 -29.68
C ARG A 279 26.26 25.77 -28.77
N TYR A 280 25.05 25.72 -29.34
CA TYR A 280 23.82 25.69 -28.57
C TYR A 280 23.11 24.33 -28.72
N TYR A 281 23.07 23.60 -27.61
CA TYR A 281 22.41 22.31 -27.39
C TYR A 281 22.16 22.17 -25.88
N TYR A 282 21.44 21.12 -25.47
CA TYR A 282 21.33 20.69 -24.08
C TYR A 282 22.20 19.46 -23.84
N SER A 283 22.81 19.33 -22.66
CA SER A 283 23.48 18.10 -22.24
C SER A 283 23.40 17.87 -20.74
N ILE A 284 23.12 16.63 -20.34
CA ILE A 284 22.84 16.23 -18.95
C ILE A 284 23.65 14.98 -18.63
N LYS A 285 24.39 14.98 -17.51
CA LYS A 285 25.14 13.81 -17.02
C LYS A 285 24.50 13.08 -15.85
N ASP A 286 23.69 13.77 -15.06
CA ASP A 286 23.03 13.18 -13.89
C ASP A 286 21.64 13.80 -13.70
N ILE A 287 20.65 12.93 -13.56
CA ILE A 287 19.29 13.24 -13.12
C ILE A 287 19.04 12.37 -11.88
N SER A 288 19.00 13.00 -10.71
CA SER A 288 18.73 12.32 -9.44
C SER A 288 17.33 12.70 -8.93
N VAL A 289 16.49 11.70 -8.71
CA VAL A 289 15.08 11.86 -8.33
C VAL A 289 14.90 11.24 -6.95
N GLY A 290 14.99 12.07 -5.90
CA GLY A 290 14.78 11.62 -4.53
C GLY A 290 13.29 11.34 -4.28
N GLY A 291 12.92 10.08 -4.10
CA GLY A 291 11.54 9.67 -3.88
C GLY A 291 11.39 8.37 -3.09
N ARG A 292 10.14 8.02 -2.77
CA ARG A 292 9.77 6.81 -2.01
C ARG A 292 8.44 6.23 -2.46
N CYS A 293 8.21 4.95 -2.21
CA CYS A 293 6.98 4.27 -2.60
C CYS A 293 5.73 4.84 -1.88
N VAL A 294 4.57 4.77 -2.55
CA VAL A 294 3.28 5.09 -1.95
C VAL A 294 2.76 3.85 -1.22
N CYS A 295 2.99 3.75 0.10
CA CYS A 295 2.51 2.62 0.92
C CYS A 295 1.46 3.04 1.98
N HIS A 296 0.82 4.21 1.80
CA HIS A 296 -0.26 4.76 2.63
C HIS A 296 -0.06 4.81 4.15
N GLY A 297 1.17 4.69 4.65
CA GLY A 297 1.49 4.67 6.09
C GLY A 297 1.58 3.26 6.70
N HIS A 298 1.42 2.19 5.90
CA HIS A 298 1.34 0.80 6.37
C HIS A 298 2.50 -0.09 5.91
N ALA A 299 3.66 0.47 5.52
CA ALA A 299 4.87 -0.31 5.27
C ALA A 299 6.13 0.51 5.61
N GLN A 300 7.10 -0.11 6.28
CA GLN A 300 8.43 0.47 6.48
C GLN A 300 9.39 0.16 5.31
N VAL A 301 9.14 -0.91 4.55
CA VAL A 301 10.00 -1.38 3.46
C VAL A 301 9.25 -1.41 2.12
N CYS A 302 9.96 -1.10 1.05
CA CYS A 302 9.50 -1.26 -0.33
C CYS A 302 10.70 -1.63 -1.19
N GLY A 303 10.60 -2.69 -2.00
CA GLY A 303 11.74 -3.14 -2.81
C GLY A 303 11.68 -4.57 -3.33
N VAL A 304 10.74 -5.41 -2.85
CA VAL A 304 10.56 -6.78 -3.34
C VAL A 304 10.17 -6.74 -4.83
N ARG A 305 11.09 -7.21 -5.69
CA ARG A 305 10.86 -7.29 -7.14
C ARG A 305 9.99 -8.49 -7.46
N VAL A 306 8.85 -8.26 -8.11
CA VAL A 306 7.91 -9.33 -8.47
C VAL A 306 8.48 -10.19 -9.62
N PRO A 307 8.50 -11.54 -9.51
CA PRO A 307 8.89 -12.41 -10.61
C PRO A 307 8.08 -12.12 -11.88
N GLY A 308 8.76 -11.77 -12.97
CA GLY A 308 8.14 -11.37 -14.23
C GLY A 308 7.82 -9.87 -14.38
N ARG A 309 7.99 -9.04 -13.35
CA ARG A 309 7.85 -7.56 -13.42
C ARG A 309 9.00 -6.83 -12.70
N PRO A 310 10.23 -6.83 -13.26
CA PRO A 310 11.43 -6.35 -12.56
C PRO A 310 11.47 -4.84 -12.27
N LYS A 311 10.59 -4.02 -12.88
CA LYS A 311 10.45 -2.58 -12.62
C LYS A 311 9.47 -2.23 -11.49
N GLN A 312 8.67 -3.18 -11.02
CA GLN A 312 7.65 -2.94 -10.01
C GLN A 312 8.21 -3.27 -8.62
N LEU A 313 8.07 -2.33 -7.67
CA LEU A 313 8.56 -2.46 -6.29
C LEU A 313 7.36 -2.55 -5.34
N LEU A 314 7.19 -3.72 -4.74
CA LEU A 314 6.10 -4.00 -3.79
C LEU A 314 6.40 -3.41 -2.40
N CYS A 315 5.39 -2.80 -1.78
CA CYS A 315 5.39 -2.44 -0.36
C CYS A 315 5.23 -3.70 0.52
N GLU A 316 6.03 -3.82 1.59
CA GLU A 316 5.86 -4.87 2.60
C GLU A 316 4.79 -4.44 3.62
N CYS A 317 3.53 -4.80 3.34
CA CYS A 317 2.39 -4.27 4.08
C CYS A 317 2.19 -4.88 5.48
N GLU A 318 1.99 -3.99 6.45
CA GLU A 318 1.69 -4.24 7.86
C GLU A 318 0.25 -3.77 8.18
N HIS A 319 -0.10 -3.60 9.45
CA HIS A 319 -1.41 -3.07 9.90
C HIS A 319 -2.64 -3.84 9.33
N ASN A 320 -2.47 -5.14 9.03
CA ASN A 320 -3.44 -6.01 8.34
C ASN A 320 -3.92 -5.47 6.98
N THR A 321 -3.09 -4.66 6.32
CA THR A 321 -3.33 -4.15 4.96
C THR A 321 -2.66 -5.02 3.90
N CYS A 322 -3.26 -5.04 2.71
CA CYS A 322 -2.87 -5.87 1.58
C CYS A 322 -2.94 -5.04 0.29
N GLY A 323 -2.24 -5.47 -0.76
CA GLY A 323 -2.21 -4.78 -2.07
C GLY A 323 -0.79 -4.36 -2.46
N GLU A 324 -0.64 -3.76 -3.65
CA GLU A 324 0.69 -3.36 -4.15
C GLU A 324 1.22 -2.11 -3.42
N SER A 325 0.30 -1.25 -2.97
CA SER A 325 0.54 0.01 -2.23
C SER A 325 -0.10 0.02 -0.84
N CYS A 326 -0.49 -1.16 -0.31
CA CYS A 326 -1.23 -1.31 0.95
C CYS A 326 -2.58 -0.56 0.96
N ASP A 327 -3.24 -0.55 -0.20
CA ASP A 327 -4.44 0.25 -0.55
C ASP A 327 -5.77 -0.30 0.00
N ARG A 328 -5.76 -1.48 0.62
CA ARG A 328 -6.96 -2.17 1.11
C ARG A 328 -6.65 -3.05 2.33
N CYS A 329 -7.68 -3.48 3.04
CA CYS A 329 -7.54 -4.47 4.09
C CYS A 329 -7.29 -5.88 3.50
N CYS A 330 -6.65 -6.75 4.29
CA CYS A 330 -6.53 -8.16 3.94
C CYS A 330 -7.88 -8.91 4.10
N PRO A 331 -8.07 -10.06 3.41
CA PRO A 331 -9.27 -10.89 3.55
C PRO A 331 -9.55 -11.25 5.02
N GLY A 332 -10.79 -11.05 5.47
CA GLY A 332 -11.19 -11.24 6.88
C GLY A 332 -11.04 -10.00 7.77
N PHE A 333 -10.32 -8.97 7.34
CA PHE A 333 -10.05 -7.74 8.12
C PHE A 333 -10.93 -6.55 7.71
N HIS A 334 -12.20 -6.80 7.39
CA HIS A 334 -13.14 -5.78 6.92
C HIS A 334 -14.14 -5.32 8.00
N GLN A 335 -13.76 -5.35 9.29
CA GLN A 335 -14.66 -4.88 10.36
C GLN A 335 -14.93 -3.37 10.23
N LYS A 336 -13.97 -2.59 9.74
CA LYS A 336 -14.06 -1.14 9.55
C LYS A 336 -13.55 -0.74 8.15
N GLN A 337 -13.90 0.45 7.70
CA GLN A 337 -13.38 0.99 6.44
C GLN A 337 -11.87 1.25 6.52
N TRP A 338 -11.13 0.75 5.52
CA TRP A 338 -9.70 1.03 5.32
C TRP A 338 -9.43 2.54 5.30
N ARG A 339 -8.37 2.97 5.99
CA ARG A 339 -7.91 4.36 6.06
C ARG A 339 -6.37 4.37 6.14
N PRO A 340 -5.68 5.33 5.51
CA PRO A 340 -4.23 5.46 5.60
C PRO A 340 -3.79 5.68 7.05
N ALA A 341 -2.62 5.15 7.43
CA ALA A 341 -2.08 5.34 8.77
C ALA A 341 -1.70 6.81 9.04
N THR A 342 -1.68 7.17 10.32
CA THR A 342 -1.38 8.52 10.80
C THR A 342 -0.39 8.45 11.95
N ALA A 343 0.35 9.52 12.23
CA ALA A 343 1.28 9.51 13.37
C ALA A 343 0.57 9.25 14.72
N ASN A 344 -0.73 9.54 14.81
CA ASN A 344 -1.55 9.39 16.02
C ASN A 344 -2.34 8.05 16.09
N SER A 345 -2.44 7.31 14.98
CA SER A 345 -3.19 6.04 14.89
C SER A 345 -2.74 5.23 13.67
N PRO A 346 -2.46 3.92 13.80
CA PRO A 346 -2.06 3.07 12.67
C PRO A 346 -3.18 2.88 11.65
N ASN A 347 -4.43 3.13 12.06
CA ASN A 347 -5.64 2.85 11.27
C ASN A 347 -5.65 1.43 10.68
N GLU A 348 -5.16 0.48 11.47
CA GLU A 348 -5.08 -0.93 11.12
C GLU A 348 -6.45 -1.54 10.85
N CYS A 349 -6.46 -2.52 9.94
CA CYS A 349 -7.67 -3.24 9.60
C CYS A 349 -8.01 -4.25 10.71
N GLU A 350 -9.20 -4.11 11.30
CA GLU A 350 -9.68 -4.97 12.40
C GLU A 350 -10.36 -6.24 11.84
N PRO A 351 -10.06 -7.45 12.36
CA PRO A 351 -10.70 -8.69 11.94
C PRO A 351 -12.19 -8.73 12.30
N CYS A 352 -13.00 -9.30 11.42
CA CYS A 352 -14.42 -9.49 11.67
C CYS A 352 -14.68 -10.61 12.69
N GLN A 353 -15.64 -10.40 13.60
CA GLN A 353 -16.11 -11.47 14.49
C GLN A 353 -17.16 -12.32 13.78
N CYS A 354 -16.82 -13.55 13.40
CA CYS A 354 -17.72 -14.49 12.73
C CYS A 354 -18.04 -15.75 13.55
N HIS A 355 -17.78 -15.73 14.87
CA HIS A 355 -17.99 -16.84 15.80
C HIS A 355 -17.39 -18.19 15.31
N SER A 356 -16.25 -18.15 14.59
CA SER A 356 -15.61 -19.30 13.93
C SER A 356 -16.44 -20.03 12.85
N HIS A 357 -17.54 -19.42 12.37
CA HIS A 357 -18.36 -19.94 11.26
C HIS A 357 -17.95 -19.38 9.89
N SER A 358 -17.17 -18.31 9.85
CA SER A 358 -16.45 -17.88 8.66
C SER A 358 -15.09 -17.28 9.04
N ALA A 359 -14.18 -17.21 8.07
CA ALA A 359 -12.92 -16.48 8.14
C ALA A 359 -12.91 -15.26 7.18
N GLU A 360 -13.97 -15.08 6.41
CA GLU A 360 -14.10 -14.02 5.40
C GLU A 360 -15.30 -13.13 5.70
N CYS A 361 -15.13 -11.83 5.44
CA CYS A 361 -16.17 -10.82 5.58
C CYS A 361 -15.96 -9.69 4.58
N ARG A 362 -17.01 -8.91 4.37
CA ARG A 362 -16.98 -7.62 3.67
C ARG A 362 -17.41 -6.50 4.62
N TYR A 363 -16.96 -5.28 4.36
CA TYR A 363 -17.46 -4.09 5.06
C TYR A 363 -18.81 -3.66 4.48
N ASP A 364 -19.69 -3.10 5.31
CA ASP A 364 -20.99 -2.53 4.94
C ASP A 364 -21.34 -1.29 5.79
N ALA A 365 -21.42 -0.13 5.13
CA ALA A 365 -21.71 1.15 5.79
C ALA A 365 -23.17 1.29 6.28
N GLU A 366 -24.12 0.47 5.79
CA GLU A 366 -25.48 0.41 6.36
C GLU A 366 -25.48 -0.33 7.69
N VAL A 367 -24.63 -1.35 7.83
CA VAL A 367 -24.51 -2.17 9.04
C VAL A 367 -23.80 -1.40 10.15
N GLU A 368 -22.75 -0.65 9.81
CA GLU A 368 -22.06 0.25 10.75
C GLU A 368 -22.99 1.35 11.28
N ARG A 369 -23.74 2.03 10.40
CA ARG A 369 -24.67 3.10 10.80
C ARG A 369 -25.82 2.61 11.69
N ARG A 370 -26.11 1.31 11.67
CA ARG A 370 -27.13 0.67 12.51
C ARG A 370 -26.56 0.06 13.79
N GLY A 371 -25.23 0.08 13.99
CA GLY A 371 -24.56 -0.60 15.09
C GLY A 371 -24.83 -2.11 15.10
N ALA A 372 -24.90 -2.73 13.92
CA ALA A 372 -25.39 -4.10 13.76
C ALA A 372 -24.30 -5.16 13.56
N SER A 373 -23.02 -4.77 13.51
CA SER A 373 -21.88 -5.69 13.48
C SER A 373 -21.13 -5.70 14.80
N LEU A 374 -20.94 -6.89 15.36
CA LEU A 374 -20.06 -7.15 16.51
C LEU A 374 -18.59 -7.23 16.05
N ASN A 375 -17.67 -6.65 16.81
CA ASN A 375 -16.23 -6.82 16.60
C ASN A 375 -15.61 -7.90 17.53
N ILE A 376 -14.32 -8.20 17.35
CA ILE A 376 -13.61 -9.18 18.19
C ILE A 376 -13.60 -8.82 19.68
N HIS A 377 -13.78 -7.54 20.02
CA HIS A 377 -13.86 -7.04 21.38
C HIS A 377 -15.25 -7.16 22.02
N GLY A 378 -16.21 -7.81 21.35
CA GLY A 378 -17.59 -7.99 21.85
C GLY A 378 -18.39 -6.68 21.89
N ARG A 379 -17.99 -5.66 21.12
CA ARG A 379 -18.69 -4.37 21.01
C ARG A 379 -19.32 -4.25 19.61
N TYR A 380 -20.48 -3.59 19.55
CA TYR A 380 -21.11 -3.26 18.28
C TYR A 380 -20.46 -2.00 17.69
N ASP A 381 -19.42 -2.21 16.88
CA ASP A 381 -18.49 -1.18 16.40
C ASP A 381 -17.89 -1.64 15.06
N GLY A 382 -18.02 -0.81 14.02
CA GLY A 382 -17.74 -1.20 12.64
C GLY A 382 -18.94 -1.79 11.88
N GLY A 383 -18.70 -2.19 10.63
CA GLY A 383 -19.68 -2.68 9.66
C GLY A 383 -19.31 -4.02 9.02
N GLY A 384 -18.52 -4.86 9.68
CA GLY A 384 -18.12 -6.17 9.15
C GLY A 384 -19.32 -7.11 9.00
N VAL A 385 -19.52 -7.65 7.80
CA VAL A 385 -20.54 -8.66 7.48
C VAL A 385 -19.84 -9.93 7.03
N CYS A 386 -19.99 -11.00 7.82
CA CYS A 386 -19.42 -12.31 7.52
C CYS A 386 -20.07 -12.90 6.26
N ILE A 387 -19.24 -13.46 5.37
CA ILE A 387 -19.72 -14.11 4.15
C ILE A 387 -19.59 -15.63 4.26
N ASN A 388 -20.50 -16.36 3.61
CA ASN A 388 -20.51 -17.84 3.56
C ASN A 388 -20.49 -18.52 4.95
N CYS A 389 -21.33 -18.04 5.87
CA CYS A 389 -21.51 -18.62 7.21
C CYS A 389 -21.71 -20.14 7.16
N ARG A 390 -20.77 -20.90 7.75
CA ARG A 390 -20.75 -22.36 7.78
C ARG A 390 -21.59 -22.89 8.96
N HIS A 391 -21.61 -24.21 9.14
CA HIS A 391 -22.28 -24.89 10.27
C HIS A 391 -23.78 -24.56 10.43
N ASN A 392 -24.46 -24.25 9.31
CA ASN A 392 -25.87 -23.86 9.25
C ASN A 392 -26.21 -22.59 10.08
N THR A 393 -25.28 -21.63 10.11
CA THR A 393 -25.47 -20.33 10.77
C THR A 393 -25.86 -19.22 9.79
N ALA A 394 -26.39 -18.13 10.33
CA ALA A 394 -26.81 -16.93 9.59
C ALA A 394 -26.67 -15.68 10.48
N GLY A 395 -26.98 -14.49 9.95
CA GLY A 395 -26.82 -13.21 10.65
C GLY A 395 -25.60 -12.43 10.17
N VAL A 396 -25.32 -11.28 10.80
CA VAL A 396 -24.21 -10.38 10.39
C VAL A 396 -22.85 -10.96 10.79
N ASN A 397 -22.80 -11.63 11.94
CA ASN A 397 -21.64 -12.22 12.57
C ASN A 397 -21.72 -13.76 12.60
N CYS A 398 -22.59 -14.36 11.78
CA CYS A 398 -22.95 -15.78 11.83
C CYS A 398 -23.51 -16.24 13.20
N GLU A 399 -24.18 -15.32 13.90
CA GLU A 399 -24.63 -15.48 15.29
C GLU A 399 -25.97 -16.23 15.45
N LEU A 400 -26.79 -16.28 14.39
CA LEU A 400 -28.08 -16.98 14.33
C LEU A 400 -27.91 -18.37 13.69
N CYS A 401 -28.97 -19.18 13.69
CA CYS A 401 -29.07 -20.34 12.81
C CYS A 401 -29.78 -19.97 11.51
N ALA A 402 -29.46 -20.68 10.42
CA ALA A 402 -30.15 -20.56 9.15
C ALA A 402 -31.61 -21.06 9.24
N GLU A 403 -32.43 -20.68 8.26
CA GLU A 403 -33.83 -21.12 8.20
C GLU A 403 -33.92 -22.65 8.15
N GLY A 404 -34.83 -23.23 8.95
CA GLY A 404 -34.93 -24.68 9.13
C GLY A 404 -33.94 -25.28 10.15
N TYR A 405 -33.18 -24.46 10.88
CA TYR A 405 -32.29 -24.88 11.96
C TYR A 405 -32.53 -24.09 13.26
N TYR A 406 -32.24 -24.70 14.41
CA TYR A 406 -32.33 -24.07 15.73
C TYR A 406 -31.09 -24.34 16.58
N ARG A 407 -30.76 -23.42 17.48
CA ARG A 407 -29.72 -23.61 18.51
C ARG A 407 -30.38 -24.00 19.84
N PRO A 408 -30.06 -25.15 20.47
CA PRO A 408 -30.57 -25.49 21.80
C PRO A 408 -30.08 -24.51 22.89
N TYR A 409 -30.85 -24.39 23.97
CA TYR A 409 -30.43 -23.58 25.13
C TYR A 409 -29.13 -24.11 25.75
N GLY A 410 -28.26 -23.20 26.20
CA GLY A 410 -26.97 -23.53 26.81
C GLY A 410 -25.83 -23.85 25.84
N VAL A 411 -26.10 -23.98 24.52
CA VAL A 411 -25.05 -24.20 23.52
C VAL A 411 -24.41 -22.85 23.12
N PRO A 412 -23.07 -22.72 23.15
CA PRO A 412 -22.39 -21.48 22.76
C PRO A 412 -22.57 -21.17 21.27
N ARG A 413 -22.41 -19.89 20.89
CA ARG A 413 -22.66 -19.43 19.50
C ARG A 413 -21.67 -20.05 18.53
N GLU A 414 -20.43 -20.20 18.99
CA GLU A 414 -19.23 -20.65 18.30
C GLU A 414 -19.21 -22.17 18.00
N SER A 415 -20.19 -22.93 18.50
CA SER A 415 -20.22 -24.38 18.35
C SER A 415 -20.43 -24.82 16.89
N PRO A 416 -19.49 -25.56 16.26
CA PRO A 416 -19.61 -26.04 14.88
C PRO A 416 -20.77 -27.03 14.63
N THR A 417 -21.40 -27.52 15.70
CA THR A 417 -22.58 -28.40 15.66
C THR A 417 -23.79 -27.79 16.37
N GLY A 418 -23.73 -26.50 16.73
CA GLY A 418 -24.74 -25.85 17.55
C GLY A 418 -26.10 -25.60 16.87
N CYS A 419 -26.13 -25.48 15.54
CA CYS A 419 -27.37 -25.33 14.76
C CYS A 419 -27.85 -26.69 14.25
N ILE A 420 -28.93 -27.20 14.85
CA ILE A 420 -29.54 -28.50 14.60
C ILE A 420 -30.76 -28.32 13.70
N SER A 421 -30.96 -29.22 12.72
CA SER A 421 -32.09 -29.12 11.79
C SER A 421 -33.44 -29.41 12.47
N CYS A 422 -34.46 -28.60 12.14
CA CYS A 422 -35.85 -28.76 12.58
C CYS A 422 -36.43 -30.09 12.06
N ARG A 423 -36.89 -30.97 12.97
CA ARG A 423 -37.51 -32.26 12.61
C ARG A 423 -39.01 -32.10 12.31
N CYS A 424 -39.35 -31.22 11.37
CA CYS A 424 -40.70 -30.76 11.07
C CYS A 424 -41.07 -30.99 9.59
N ASP A 425 -42.35 -31.23 9.28
CA ASP A 425 -42.80 -31.37 7.88
C ASP A 425 -42.97 -29.99 7.23
N PRO A 426 -42.21 -29.63 6.17
CA PRO A 426 -42.30 -28.30 5.54
C PRO A 426 -43.65 -28.03 4.85
N ARG A 427 -44.51 -29.05 4.67
CA ARG A 427 -45.86 -28.88 4.12
C ARG A 427 -46.81 -28.29 5.16
N THR A 428 -46.75 -28.75 6.41
CA THR A 428 -47.65 -28.32 7.50
C THR A 428 -47.06 -27.23 8.41
N THR A 429 -45.72 -27.07 8.42
CA THR A 429 -44.99 -26.19 9.34
C THR A 429 -44.37 -24.97 8.66
N MET A 430 -44.11 -23.91 9.43
CA MET A 430 -43.43 -22.67 9.03
C MET A 430 -41.96 -22.61 9.50
N GLY A 431 -41.50 -23.61 10.25
CA GLY A 431 -40.19 -23.63 10.91
C GLY A 431 -40.25 -24.27 12.30
N CYS A 432 -39.22 -24.07 13.11
CA CYS A 432 -39.21 -24.48 14.52
C CYS A 432 -38.68 -23.39 15.46
N GLU A 433 -39.05 -23.50 16.74
CA GLU A 433 -38.74 -22.55 17.81
C GLU A 433 -37.27 -22.66 18.26
N MET A 434 -36.60 -21.51 18.39
CA MET A 434 -35.23 -21.42 18.88
C MET A 434 -35.14 -21.89 20.34
N GLY A 435 -34.10 -22.65 20.68
CA GLY A 435 -33.92 -23.26 22.00
C GLY A 435 -34.63 -24.60 22.18
N THR A 436 -35.93 -24.70 21.84
CA THR A 436 -36.74 -25.93 22.06
C THR A 436 -36.74 -26.90 20.87
N GLY A 437 -36.64 -26.38 19.64
CA GLY A 437 -36.82 -27.16 18.41
C GLY A 437 -38.27 -27.51 18.07
N ARG A 438 -39.27 -26.95 18.79
CA ARG A 438 -40.69 -27.25 18.59
C ARG A 438 -41.22 -26.71 17.25
N CYS A 439 -41.97 -27.51 16.51
CA CYS A 439 -42.52 -27.09 15.22
C CYS A 439 -43.59 -25.99 15.34
N LEU A 440 -43.56 -25.03 14.41
CA LEU A 440 -44.53 -23.94 14.28
C LEU A 440 -45.50 -24.23 13.13
N CYS A 441 -46.81 -24.28 13.39
CA CYS A 441 -47.81 -24.71 12.38
C CYS A 441 -48.24 -23.57 11.46
N LYS A 442 -48.51 -23.88 10.18
CA LYS A 442 -49.28 -22.99 9.29
C LYS A 442 -50.74 -22.91 9.77
N PRO A 443 -51.49 -21.80 9.51
CA PRO A 443 -52.77 -21.51 10.17
C PRO A 443 -53.87 -22.58 10.06
N GLN A 444 -53.85 -23.40 9.01
CA GLN A 444 -54.81 -24.48 8.77
C GLN A 444 -54.44 -25.81 9.44
N TYR A 445 -53.32 -25.88 10.16
CA TYR A 445 -52.86 -27.06 10.92
C TYR A 445 -52.68 -26.74 12.42
N SER A 446 -52.69 -27.79 13.24
CA SER A 446 -52.52 -27.75 14.69
C SER A 446 -51.78 -29.00 15.16
N GLY A 447 -51.22 -28.97 16.36
CA GLY A 447 -50.48 -30.11 16.95
C GLY A 447 -49.23 -29.69 17.70
N SER A 448 -48.39 -30.66 18.05
CA SER A 448 -47.00 -30.41 18.47
C SER A 448 -46.03 -30.50 17.29
N ASN A 449 -46.35 -31.34 16.31
CA ASN A 449 -45.63 -31.53 15.05
C ASN A 449 -46.50 -31.14 13.83
N CYS A 450 -47.64 -30.47 14.08
CA CYS A 450 -48.61 -30.01 13.09
C CYS A 450 -49.30 -31.14 12.32
N GLU A 451 -49.61 -32.20 13.07
CA GLU A 451 -50.12 -33.51 12.62
C GLU A 451 -51.64 -33.58 12.37
N ARG A 452 -52.38 -32.49 12.59
CA ARG A 452 -53.85 -32.43 12.41
C ARG A 452 -54.30 -31.08 11.84
N CYS A 453 -55.52 -31.00 11.30
CA CYS A 453 -56.10 -29.74 10.85
C CYS A 453 -56.43 -28.81 12.03
N ALA A 454 -56.45 -27.50 11.79
CA ALA A 454 -56.97 -26.49 12.70
C ALA A 454 -58.52 -26.48 12.71
N SER A 455 -59.11 -25.92 13.75
CA SER A 455 -60.57 -25.81 13.90
C SER A 455 -61.22 -25.12 12.70
N GLY A 456 -62.26 -25.75 12.13
CA GLY A 456 -62.95 -25.28 10.92
C GLY A 456 -62.49 -25.96 9.61
N TYR A 457 -61.38 -26.70 9.64
CA TYR A 457 -60.84 -27.41 8.48
C TYR A 457 -60.87 -28.95 8.67
N TYR A 458 -61.07 -29.71 7.60
CA TYR A 458 -61.18 -31.18 7.63
C TYR A 458 -60.41 -31.87 6.48
N GLY A 459 -60.13 -33.16 6.62
CA GLY A 459 -59.45 -33.96 5.59
C GLY A 459 -57.94 -33.72 5.51
N TYR A 460 -57.21 -34.02 6.59
CA TYR A 460 -55.74 -34.06 6.56
C TYR A 460 -55.24 -35.05 5.48
N PRO A 461 -54.21 -34.74 4.69
CA PRO A 461 -53.31 -33.58 4.80
C PRO A 461 -53.78 -32.32 4.04
N GLN A 462 -54.96 -32.30 3.43
CA GLN A 462 -55.41 -31.17 2.60
C GLN A 462 -56.08 -30.05 3.42
N CYS A 463 -56.73 -30.40 4.53
CA CYS A 463 -57.35 -29.46 5.49
C CYS A 463 -58.21 -28.37 4.83
N ILE A 464 -59.34 -28.78 4.24
CA ILE A 464 -60.29 -27.95 3.50
C ILE A 464 -61.44 -27.44 4.39
N PRO A 465 -62.05 -26.27 4.09
CA PRO A 465 -63.17 -25.71 4.85
C PRO A 465 -64.54 -26.32 4.48
N TYR A 466 -65.51 -26.24 5.39
CA TYR A 466 -66.87 -26.78 5.22
C TYR A 466 -67.71 -26.05 4.14
N PRO A 467 -68.41 -26.78 3.25
CA PRO A 467 -69.42 -26.22 2.35
C PRO A 467 -70.83 -26.21 2.97
N VAL A 468 -71.63 -25.20 2.64
CA VAL A 468 -73.07 -25.10 2.98
C VAL A 468 -73.89 -25.18 1.70
N ILE A 469 -74.98 -25.95 1.70
CA ILE A 469 -75.82 -26.20 0.51
C ILE A 469 -77.23 -25.66 0.75
N VAL A 470 -77.81 -25.00 -0.25
CA VAL A 470 -79.19 -24.47 -0.24
C VAL A 470 -80.00 -25.21 -1.31
N THR A 471 -81.25 -25.58 -0.99
CA THR A 471 -82.16 -26.32 -1.89
C THR A 471 -83.22 -25.42 -2.51
N THR A 472 -83.61 -25.71 -3.75
CA THR A 472 -84.78 -25.11 -4.41
C THR A 472 -85.57 -26.17 -5.19
N THR A 473 -86.89 -26.02 -5.26
CA THR A 473 -87.81 -27.06 -5.73
C THR A 473 -88.63 -26.62 -6.96
N LYS A 474 -88.41 -27.28 -8.10
CA LYS A 474 -89.39 -27.57 -9.20
C LYS A 474 -88.69 -28.23 -10.40
N SER A 475 -89.45 -29.00 -11.19
CA SER A 475 -89.01 -29.62 -12.46
C SER A 475 -90.22 -29.79 -13.40
N PRO A 476 -90.08 -29.78 -14.75
CA PRO A 476 -91.20 -29.47 -15.66
C PRO A 476 -92.19 -30.61 -16.01
N ALA A 477 -92.01 -31.83 -15.49
CA ALA A 477 -92.59 -33.06 -16.07
C ALA A 477 -94.04 -33.41 -15.65
N GLY A 478 -94.86 -32.45 -15.24
CA GLY A 478 -96.26 -32.69 -14.82
C GLY A 478 -96.40 -33.27 -13.40
N ASN A 479 -97.60 -33.77 -13.07
CA ASN A 479 -97.90 -34.34 -11.76
C ASN A 479 -97.31 -35.75 -11.61
N ILE A 480 -96.62 -35.99 -10.50
CA ILE A 480 -95.70 -37.12 -10.30
C ILE A 480 -96.40 -38.43 -9.86
N TYR A 481 -97.71 -38.42 -9.60
CA TYR A 481 -98.45 -39.59 -9.10
C TYR A 481 -99.92 -39.64 -9.60
N ASP A 482 -100.45 -40.85 -9.75
CA ASP A 482 -101.89 -41.13 -9.77
C ASP A 482 -102.43 -40.95 -8.33
N ARG A 483 -103.68 -40.48 -8.18
CA ARG A 483 -104.34 -40.32 -6.88
C ARG A 483 -105.13 -41.55 -6.44
N ASN A 484 -105.40 -42.49 -7.33
CA ASN A 484 -106.29 -43.63 -7.09
C ASN A 484 -105.55 -44.97 -6.89
N CYS A 485 -104.21 -44.97 -6.91
CA CYS A 485 -103.36 -46.08 -6.49
C CYS A 485 -102.30 -45.60 -5.47
N PRO A 486 -101.77 -46.47 -4.60
CA PRO A 486 -100.64 -46.14 -3.73
C PRO A 486 -99.38 -45.74 -4.53
N VAL A 487 -98.49 -44.96 -3.91
CA VAL A 487 -97.18 -44.65 -4.50
C VAL A 487 -96.42 -45.95 -4.80
N GLY A 488 -95.87 -46.06 -6.01
CA GLY A 488 -95.25 -47.29 -6.51
C GLY A 488 -96.21 -48.27 -7.21
N TYR A 489 -97.48 -47.89 -7.40
CA TYR A 489 -98.48 -48.69 -8.13
C TYR A 489 -99.27 -47.83 -9.14
N PHE A 490 -99.74 -48.44 -10.23
CA PHE A 490 -100.49 -47.77 -11.32
C PHE A 490 -101.65 -48.64 -11.83
N GLY A 491 -102.58 -48.06 -12.60
CA GLY A 491 -103.64 -48.83 -13.28
C GLY A 491 -104.87 -49.15 -12.40
N ALA A 492 -105.49 -48.14 -11.79
CA ALA A 492 -106.77 -48.31 -11.10
C ALA A 492 -107.87 -48.88 -12.04
N PRO A 493 -108.80 -49.73 -11.55
CA PRO A 493 -109.03 -50.11 -10.16
C PRO A 493 -108.23 -51.35 -9.68
N ARG A 494 -107.43 -51.99 -10.55
CA ARG A 494 -106.59 -53.15 -10.18
C ARG A 494 -105.12 -52.77 -10.21
N CYS A 495 -104.74 -51.90 -9.26
CA CYS A 495 -103.40 -51.32 -9.16
C CYS A 495 -102.28 -52.39 -9.21
N GLN A 496 -101.38 -52.27 -10.18
CA GLN A 496 -100.20 -53.14 -10.35
C GLN A 496 -98.92 -52.40 -9.93
N PRO A 497 -97.90 -53.08 -9.39
CA PRO A 497 -96.65 -52.44 -8.98
C PRO A 497 -95.86 -51.90 -10.18
N CYS A 498 -95.18 -50.76 -9.97
CA CYS A 498 -94.27 -50.14 -10.94
C CYS A 498 -93.02 -51.02 -11.16
N ASP A 499 -92.95 -51.75 -12.27
CA ASP A 499 -91.83 -52.65 -12.60
C ASP A 499 -90.59 -51.90 -13.16
N CYS A 500 -89.99 -51.05 -12.32
CA CYS A 500 -88.87 -50.18 -12.71
C CYS A 500 -87.49 -50.76 -12.35
N GLU A 501 -86.53 -50.69 -13.27
CA GLU A 501 -85.14 -51.05 -12.99
C GLU A 501 -84.47 -49.97 -12.12
N GLN A 502 -84.34 -50.26 -10.82
CA GLN A 502 -83.87 -49.34 -9.76
C GLN A 502 -82.55 -48.61 -10.07
N ARG A 503 -81.66 -49.20 -10.88
CA ARG A 503 -80.37 -48.60 -11.25
C ARG A 503 -80.51 -47.57 -12.38
N GLY A 504 -81.50 -47.73 -13.25
CA GLY A 504 -81.81 -46.82 -14.36
C GLY A 504 -82.90 -45.78 -14.06
N SER A 505 -83.75 -46.01 -13.04
CA SER A 505 -84.83 -45.11 -12.62
C SER A 505 -84.49 -44.24 -11.40
N VAL A 506 -85.27 -43.18 -11.20
CA VAL A 506 -85.42 -42.48 -9.91
C VAL A 506 -86.36 -43.33 -9.04
N PRO A 507 -86.08 -43.53 -7.73
CA PRO A 507 -86.67 -44.63 -6.95
C PRO A 507 -88.20 -44.72 -6.99
N GLU A 508 -88.68 -45.84 -7.51
CA GLU A 508 -90.00 -46.47 -7.34
C GLU A 508 -91.25 -45.58 -7.54
N VAL A 509 -91.14 -44.54 -8.36
CA VAL A 509 -92.30 -43.79 -8.86
C VAL A 509 -92.40 -43.95 -10.38
N CYS A 510 -93.51 -44.56 -10.83
CA CYS A 510 -93.94 -44.56 -12.22
C CYS A 510 -95.20 -43.69 -12.40
N THR A 511 -95.43 -43.29 -13.64
CA THR A 511 -96.62 -42.53 -14.06
C THR A 511 -97.88 -43.40 -14.05
N ALA A 512 -99.06 -42.79 -14.13
CA ALA A 512 -100.36 -43.50 -14.12
C ALA A 512 -100.51 -44.57 -15.23
N SER A 513 -99.73 -44.50 -16.30
CA SER A 513 -99.65 -45.47 -17.39
C SER A 513 -98.55 -46.54 -17.23
N GLY A 514 -97.88 -46.60 -16.08
CA GLY A 514 -96.83 -47.59 -15.76
C GLY A 514 -95.42 -47.23 -16.21
N ARG A 515 -95.24 -46.17 -17.02
CA ARG A 515 -93.92 -45.71 -17.46
C ARG A 515 -93.12 -45.13 -16.29
N CYS A 516 -91.93 -45.67 -16.05
CA CYS A 516 -91.00 -45.28 -15.00
C CYS A 516 -90.28 -43.95 -15.27
N LEU A 517 -89.90 -43.23 -14.20
CA LEU A 517 -89.10 -42.00 -14.33
C LEU A 517 -87.59 -42.33 -14.48
N CYS A 518 -87.08 -42.21 -15.71
CA CYS A 518 -85.69 -42.59 -16.01
C CYS A 518 -84.68 -41.51 -15.62
N ARG A 519 -83.47 -41.95 -15.24
CA ARG A 519 -82.32 -41.06 -15.03
C ARG A 519 -81.84 -40.48 -16.38
N PRO A 520 -81.22 -39.28 -16.40
CA PRO A 520 -80.70 -38.69 -17.64
C PRO A 520 -79.75 -39.66 -18.40
N GLY A 521 -79.98 -39.84 -19.69
CA GLY A 521 -79.25 -40.79 -20.56
C GLY A 521 -79.82 -42.21 -20.61
N VAL A 522 -80.77 -42.55 -19.73
CA VAL A 522 -81.50 -43.84 -19.71
C VAL A 522 -82.84 -43.70 -20.44
N THR A 523 -83.33 -44.78 -21.06
CA THR A 523 -84.61 -44.84 -21.78
C THR A 523 -85.30 -46.20 -21.64
N GLY A 524 -86.45 -46.36 -22.29
CA GLY A 524 -87.34 -47.53 -22.21
C GLY A 524 -88.37 -47.39 -21.10
N GLU A 525 -89.54 -48.04 -21.24
CA GLU A 525 -90.66 -47.89 -20.29
C GLU A 525 -90.30 -48.25 -18.84
N ARG A 526 -89.38 -49.20 -18.67
CA ARG A 526 -88.84 -49.67 -17.37
C ARG A 526 -87.50 -49.02 -16.98
N CYS A 527 -86.98 -48.12 -17.82
CA CYS A 527 -85.65 -47.52 -17.69
C CYS A 527 -84.50 -48.54 -17.71
N ASP A 528 -84.56 -49.48 -18.66
CA ASP A 528 -83.75 -50.71 -18.71
C ASP A 528 -82.58 -50.64 -19.71
N ARG A 529 -82.46 -49.57 -20.49
CA ARG A 529 -81.45 -49.41 -21.55
C ARG A 529 -81.01 -47.97 -21.72
N CYS A 530 -79.87 -47.76 -22.38
CA CYS A 530 -79.40 -46.42 -22.70
C CYS A 530 -80.15 -45.82 -23.90
N LEU A 531 -80.32 -44.50 -23.90
CA LEU A 531 -80.84 -43.76 -25.05
C LEU A 531 -79.88 -43.90 -26.24
N SER A 532 -80.38 -43.88 -27.48
CA SER A 532 -79.53 -43.92 -28.68
C SER A 532 -78.47 -42.81 -28.62
N GLY A 533 -77.20 -43.17 -28.76
CA GLY A 533 -76.06 -42.28 -28.50
C GLY A 533 -75.48 -42.35 -27.08
N TYR A 534 -76.01 -43.20 -26.20
CA TYR A 534 -75.48 -43.47 -24.85
C TYR A 534 -75.17 -44.98 -24.68
N LEU A 535 -74.16 -45.32 -23.88
CA LEU A 535 -73.61 -46.67 -23.73
C LEU A 535 -73.41 -47.06 -22.25
N TYR A 536 -73.30 -48.37 -21.98
CA TYR A 536 -73.03 -48.99 -20.66
C TYR A 536 -74.15 -48.85 -19.61
N PHE A 537 -75.28 -49.52 -19.83
CA PHE A 537 -76.33 -49.64 -18.81
C PHE A 537 -75.80 -50.30 -17.51
N PRO A 538 -76.17 -49.84 -16.29
CA PRO A 538 -77.10 -48.75 -15.98
C PRO A 538 -76.50 -47.34 -16.03
N ASN A 539 -75.17 -47.22 -16.03
CA ASN A 539 -74.47 -45.94 -16.02
C ASN A 539 -74.32 -45.38 -17.45
N CYS A 540 -75.46 -45.06 -18.07
CA CYS A 540 -75.52 -44.66 -19.47
C CYS A 540 -74.72 -43.38 -19.78
N ARG A 541 -73.62 -43.52 -20.52
CA ARG A 541 -72.70 -42.43 -20.89
C ARG A 541 -72.75 -42.11 -22.37
N GLU A 542 -72.86 -40.82 -22.67
CA GLU A 542 -72.92 -40.25 -24.01
C GLU A 542 -71.68 -40.59 -24.87
N CYS A 543 -71.92 -41.05 -26.09
CA CYS A 543 -70.91 -41.33 -27.11
C CYS A 543 -70.59 -40.04 -27.87
N ARG A 544 -69.45 -39.40 -27.55
CA ARG A 544 -69.05 -38.11 -28.12
C ARG A 544 -68.12 -38.29 -29.31
N CYS A 545 -68.70 -38.49 -30.49
CA CYS A 545 -68.02 -38.61 -31.78
C CYS A 545 -68.12 -37.32 -32.61
N ASN A 546 -67.79 -36.19 -32.02
CA ASN A 546 -67.98 -34.84 -32.59
C ASN A 546 -66.67 -34.05 -32.78
N GLY A 547 -65.51 -34.72 -32.72
CA GLY A 547 -64.19 -34.09 -32.93
C GLY A 547 -63.77 -34.01 -34.41
N PRO A 548 -62.95 -33.02 -34.83
CA PRO A 548 -62.49 -32.87 -36.21
C PRO A 548 -61.75 -34.08 -36.83
N GLY A 549 -61.18 -34.98 -36.03
CA GLY A 549 -60.58 -36.23 -36.52
C GLY A 549 -61.57 -37.34 -36.87
N VAL A 550 -62.86 -37.16 -36.57
CA VAL A 550 -63.93 -38.15 -36.77
C VAL A 550 -64.40 -38.16 -38.23
N ALA A 551 -64.53 -39.36 -38.81
CA ALA A 551 -65.03 -39.57 -40.17
C ALA A 551 -66.56 -39.58 -40.24
N ASP A 552 -67.23 -40.18 -39.24
CA ASP A 552 -68.69 -40.24 -39.09
C ASP A 552 -69.09 -40.24 -37.61
N GLN A 553 -70.26 -39.67 -37.28
CA GLN A 553 -70.73 -39.48 -35.89
C GLN A 553 -71.19 -40.79 -35.22
N SER A 554 -71.29 -41.90 -35.96
CA SER A 554 -71.57 -43.23 -35.40
C SER A 554 -70.39 -43.77 -34.58
N CYS A 555 -70.69 -44.46 -33.46
CA CYS A 555 -69.73 -45.30 -32.76
C CYS A 555 -70.13 -46.78 -32.78
N GLY A 556 -69.12 -47.66 -32.79
CA GLY A 556 -69.31 -49.10 -32.67
C GLY A 556 -69.79 -49.53 -31.28
N LEU A 557 -70.14 -50.82 -31.15
CA LEU A 557 -70.62 -51.43 -29.89
C LEU A 557 -69.63 -51.30 -28.71
N ASN A 558 -68.36 -51.06 -28.99
CA ASN A 558 -67.29 -50.80 -28.02
C ASN A 558 -67.11 -49.31 -27.66
N GLY A 559 -67.94 -48.41 -28.21
CA GLY A 559 -67.83 -46.96 -28.02
C GLY A 559 -66.76 -46.27 -28.88
N GLN A 560 -66.19 -46.96 -29.88
CA GLN A 560 -65.18 -46.39 -30.77
C GLN A 560 -65.81 -45.65 -31.96
N CYS A 561 -65.44 -44.38 -32.15
CA CYS A 561 -65.78 -43.58 -33.33
C CYS A 561 -64.91 -43.98 -34.53
N ARG A 562 -65.38 -43.77 -35.75
CA ARG A 562 -64.60 -44.03 -36.99
C ARG A 562 -63.67 -42.83 -37.29
N CYS A 563 -62.37 -43.07 -37.48
CA CYS A 563 -61.39 -41.99 -37.64
C CYS A 563 -60.99 -41.70 -39.10
N ARG A 564 -60.60 -40.45 -39.36
CA ARG A 564 -59.96 -40.02 -40.62
C ARG A 564 -58.48 -40.43 -40.62
N ALA A 565 -57.86 -40.47 -41.80
CA ALA A 565 -56.42 -40.71 -41.93
C ALA A 565 -55.63 -39.70 -41.07
N HIS A 566 -54.54 -40.17 -40.45
CA HIS A 566 -53.69 -39.43 -39.49
C HIS A 566 -54.32 -39.15 -38.11
N PHE A 567 -55.56 -39.60 -37.84
CA PHE A 567 -56.22 -39.52 -36.51
C PHE A 567 -56.45 -40.92 -35.91
N ALA A 568 -56.48 -41.00 -34.58
CA ALA A 568 -56.59 -42.24 -33.81
C ALA A 568 -57.26 -42.02 -32.43
N GLY A 569 -57.35 -43.08 -31.63
CA GLY A 569 -58.02 -43.07 -30.32
C GLY A 569 -59.52 -43.38 -30.41
N LEU A 570 -60.14 -43.70 -29.27
CA LEU A 570 -61.56 -44.12 -29.22
C LEU A 570 -62.52 -43.04 -29.73
N ARG A 571 -62.15 -41.75 -29.69
CA ARG A 571 -62.97 -40.63 -30.16
C ARG A 571 -62.36 -39.87 -31.33
N CYS A 572 -61.31 -40.42 -31.95
CA CYS A 572 -60.55 -39.77 -33.02
C CYS A 572 -60.01 -38.38 -32.62
N ASP A 573 -59.77 -38.23 -31.31
CA ASP A 573 -59.32 -37.04 -30.59
C ASP A 573 -57.80 -37.06 -30.33
N GLN A 574 -57.11 -38.06 -30.88
CA GLN A 574 -55.66 -38.26 -30.82
C GLN A 574 -55.12 -38.33 -32.25
N CYS A 575 -53.81 -38.12 -32.41
CA CYS A 575 -53.15 -38.32 -33.69
C CYS A 575 -52.72 -39.77 -33.86
N ALA A 576 -52.68 -40.27 -35.10
CA ALA A 576 -52.10 -41.58 -35.39
C ALA A 576 -50.59 -41.59 -35.06
N ALA A 577 -50.03 -42.78 -34.81
CA ALA A 577 -48.59 -42.92 -34.57
C ALA A 577 -47.78 -42.30 -35.73
N GLY A 578 -46.74 -41.54 -35.39
CA GLY A 578 -45.98 -40.73 -36.35
C GLY A 578 -46.62 -39.36 -36.67
N TYR A 579 -47.70 -38.95 -35.99
CA TYR A 579 -48.33 -37.63 -36.13
C TYR A 579 -48.64 -37.00 -34.75
N TYR A 580 -48.70 -35.67 -34.68
CA TYR A 580 -48.95 -34.91 -33.46
C TYR A 580 -49.76 -33.62 -33.67
N GLY A 581 -50.33 -33.08 -32.58
CA GLY A 581 -50.88 -31.72 -32.57
C GLY A 581 -52.37 -31.61 -32.93
N TYR A 582 -53.19 -32.53 -32.43
CA TYR A 582 -54.65 -32.43 -32.52
C TYR A 582 -55.16 -31.03 -32.10
N PRO A 583 -56.06 -30.37 -32.87
CA PRO A 583 -56.95 -30.92 -33.90
C PRO A 583 -56.36 -31.04 -35.32
N VAL A 584 -55.11 -30.62 -35.57
CA VAL A 584 -54.49 -30.66 -36.91
C VAL A 584 -53.23 -31.52 -36.85
N CYS A 585 -53.41 -32.83 -36.96
CA CYS A 585 -52.34 -33.81 -36.84
C CYS A 585 -51.28 -33.67 -37.94
N ARG A 586 -50.09 -33.17 -37.58
CA ARG A 586 -48.91 -32.98 -38.44
C ARG A 586 -47.95 -34.17 -38.29
N PRO A 587 -47.23 -34.58 -39.35
CA PRO A 587 -46.25 -35.65 -39.22
C PRO A 587 -45.12 -35.28 -38.24
N CYS A 588 -44.66 -36.25 -37.48
CA CYS A 588 -43.41 -36.18 -36.73
C CYS A 588 -42.24 -35.94 -37.70
N GLN A 589 -41.25 -35.17 -37.26
CA GLN A 589 -40.06 -34.84 -38.07
C GLN A 589 -38.79 -35.02 -37.24
N CYS A 590 -38.65 -36.23 -36.69
CA CYS A 590 -37.53 -36.62 -35.84
C CYS A 590 -36.25 -36.85 -36.68
N SER A 591 -35.07 -36.48 -36.16
CA SER A 591 -33.79 -36.86 -36.78
C SER A 591 -33.49 -38.34 -36.51
N LEU A 592 -33.15 -39.07 -37.58
CA LEU A 592 -32.77 -40.49 -37.52
C LEU A 592 -31.54 -40.75 -36.64
N GLU A 593 -30.61 -39.79 -36.62
CA GLU A 593 -29.35 -39.85 -35.88
C GLU A 593 -29.56 -39.55 -34.38
N GLY A 594 -30.44 -38.60 -34.06
CA GLY A 594 -30.60 -38.04 -32.71
C GLY A 594 -31.83 -38.51 -31.93
N SER A 595 -32.87 -39.04 -32.59
CA SER A 595 -34.03 -39.66 -31.94
C SER A 595 -33.87 -41.18 -31.81
N ARG A 596 -34.56 -41.79 -30.86
CA ARG A 596 -34.59 -43.25 -30.68
C ARG A 596 -35.53 -43.93 -31.69
N GLU A 597 -36.61 -43.24 -32.04
CA GLU A 597 -37.68 -43.69 -32.93
C GLU A 597 -38.20 -42.49 -33.73
N GLU A 598 -38.78 -42.72 -34.91
CA GLU A 598 -39.45 -41.67 -35.71
C GLU A 598 -40.80 -41.22 -35.12
N ILE A 599 -41.28 -41.92 -34.08
CA ILE A 599 -42.54 -41.62 -33.39
C ILE A 599 -42.29 -40.54 -32.33
N CYS A 600 -43.10 -39.49 -32.36
CA CYS A 600 -43.08 -38.38 -31.42
C CYS A 600 -44.35 -38.35 -30.55
N ASP A 601 -44.29 -37.65 -29.41
CA ASP A 601 -45.44 -37.45 -28.53
C ASP A 601 -46.61 -36.79 -29.29
N GLN A 602 -47.76 -37.46 -29.29
CA GLN A 602 -48.92 -37.12 -30.13
C GLN A 602 -49.56 -35.76 -29.80
N ARG A 603 -49.22 -35.14 -28.66
CA ARG A 603 -49.75 -33.84 -28.25
C ARG A 603 -48.78 -32.68 -28.45
N THR A 604 -47.49 -32.89 -28.16
CA THR A 604 -46.44 -31.86 -28.15
C THR A 604 -45.52 -31.93 -29.36
N GLY A 605 -45.49 -33.06 -30.08
CA GLY A 605 -44.56 -33.31 -31.17
C GLY A 605 -43.13 -33.62 -30.72
N GLN A 606 -42.89 -33.76 -29.41
CA GLN A 606 -41.56 -34.06 -28.88
C GLN A 606 -41.15 -35.48 -29.24
N CYS A 607 -40.16 -35.62 -30.12
CA CYS A 607 -39.51 -36.90 -30.42
C CYS A 607 -38.78 -37.45 -29.19
N VAL A 608 -38.70 -38.78 -29.06
CA VAL A 608 -37.96 -39.41 -27.96
C VAL A 608 -36.46 -39.36 -28.26
N CYS A 609 -35.73 -38.45 -27.60
CA CYS A 609 -34.32 -38.22 -27.91
C CYS A 609 -33.39 -39.32 -27.38
N ARG A 610 -32.27 -39.52 -28.09
CA ARG A 610 -31.13 -40.26 -27.56
C ARG A 610 -30.50 -39.45 -26.41
N THR A 611 -29.85 -40.15 -25.49
CA THR A 611 -29.20 -39.50 -24.34
C THR A 611 -28.14 -38.51 -24.85
N GLY A 612 -28.09 -37.30 -24.28
CA GLY A 612 -27.24 -36.21 -24.77
C GLY A 612 -27.85 -35.32 -25.88
N VAL A 613 -29.05 -35.64 -26.39
CA VAL A 613 -29.73 -34.89 -27.47
C VAL A 613 -31.03 -34.24 -26.95
N ARG A 614 -31.36 -33.03 -27.42
CA ARG A 614 -32.59 -32.27 -27.08
C ARG A 614 -33.23 -31.61 -28.31
N GLY A 615 -34.33 -30.90 -28.06
CA GLY A 615 -35.13 -30.21 -29.07
C GLY A 615 -36.28 -31.08 -29.56
N GLN A 616 -37.34 -30.44 -30.10
CA GLN A 616 -38.58 -31.13 -30.48
C GLN A 616 -38.35 -32.29 -31.47
N ARG A 617 -37.31 -32.18 -32.30
CA ARG A 617 -36.92 -33.14 -33.35
C ARG A 617 -35.72 -34.02 -32.98
N CYS A 618 -35.10 -33.77 -31.82
CA CYS A 618 -33.81 -34.34 -31.42
C CYS A 618 -32.69 -34.05 -32.43
N ASP A 619 -32.63 -32.81 -32.93
CA ASP A 619 -31.70 -32.31 -33.95
C ASP A 619 -30.46 -31.59 -33.37
N ARG A 620 -30.34 -31.51 -32.03
CA ARG A 620 -29.34 -30.66 -31.33
C ARG A 620 -28.86 -31.33 -30.05
N CYS A 621 -27.61 -31.10 -29.66
CA CYS A 621 -27.11 -31.60 -28.39
C CYS A 621 -27.73 -30.87 -27.18
N SER A 622 -27.72 -31.54 -26.03
CA SER A 622 -28.36 -31.05 -24.79
C SER A 622 -27.65 -29.85 -24.16
N ALA A 623 -26.33 -29.76 -24.34
CA ALA A 623 -25.54 -28.56 -24.08
C ALA A 623 -25.30 -27.79 -25.40
N GLU A 624 -25.14 -26.46 -25.32
CA GLU A 624 -25.02 -25.59 -26.51
C GLU A 624 -23.62 -25.61 -27.12
N ASP A 625 -22.62 -26.01 -26.34
CA ASP A 625 -21.21 -26.14 -26.75
C ASP A 625 -20.91 -27.46 -27.50
N GLN A 626 -21.90 -28.35 -27.66
CA GLN A 626 -21.74 -29.66 -28.29
C GLN A 626 -22.32 -29.69 -29.72
N ARG A 627 -21.60 -30.32 -30.66
CA ARG A 627 -21.97 -30.33 -32.08
C ARG A 627 -22.54 -31.67 -32.55
N PHE A 628 -23.80 -31.62 -32.98
CA PHE A 628 -24.53 -32.74 -33.59
C PHE A 628 -23.80 -33.28 -34.84
N PRO A 629 -23.79 -34.60 -35.12
CA PRO A 629 -24.53 -35.67 -34.43
C PRO A 629 -23.83 -36.27 -33.21
N TYR A 630 -22.57 -35.92 -32.93
CA TYR A 630 -21.75 -36.57 -31.90
C TYR A 630 -21.96 -35.99 -30.49
N CYS A 631 -23.21 -36.05 -30.01
CA CYS A 631 -23.61 -35.58 -28.67
C CYS A 631 -23.24 -36.58 -27.53
N SER A 632 -22.04 -37.15 -27.55
CA SER A 632 -21.56 -38.08 -26.52
C SER A 632 -21.26 -37.38 -25.19
N GLU A 633 -21.54 -38.06 -24.07
CA GLU A 633 -21.48 -37.44 -22.74
C GLU A 633 -20.07 -37.04 -22.29
N CYS A 634 -19.95 -35.77 -21.90
CA CYS A 634 -18.87 -35.23 -21.11
C CYS A 634 -18.98 -35.76 -19.66
N ARG A 635 -18.66 -37.04 -19.45
CA ARG A 635 -19.02 -37.78 -18.21
C ARG A 635 -18.07 -37.49 -17.04
N CYS A 636 -18.10 -36.25 -16.61
CA CYS A 636 -17.28 -35.65 -15.56
C CYS A 636 -18.02 -35.66 -14.20
N ASP A 637 -18.49 -36.83 -13.77
CA ASP A 637 -19.28 -37.01 -12.54
C ASP A 637 -18.47 -37.52 -11.33
N GLY A 638 -17.15 -37.61 -11.48
CA GLY A 638 -16.26 -38.10 -10.42
C GLY A 638 -16.06 -37.06 -9.30
N PRO A 639 -15.89 -37.47 -8.03
CA PRO A 639 -15.58 -36.57 -6.91
C PRO A 639 -14.26 -35.79 -7.06
N GLY A 640 -13.42 -36.12 -8.04
CA GLY A 640 -12.23 -35.36 -8.41
C GLY A 640 -12.45 -34.25 -9.45
N VAL A 641 -13.67 -34.03 -9.92
CA VAL A 641 -14.01 -33.05 -10.96
C VAL A 641 -14.35 -31.70 -10.33
N SER A 642 -13.80 -30.60 -10.87
CA SER A 642 -14.08 -29.23 -10.43
C SER A 642 -15.25 -28.58 -11.19
N ASP A 643 -15.47 -28.98 -12.43
CA ASP A 643 -16.59 -28.53 -13.27
C ASP A 643 -16.97 -29.65 -14.25
N ARG A 644 -18.27 -29.84 -14.49
CA ARG A 644 -18.79 -30.90 -15.37
C ARG A 644 -18.54 -30.64 -16.86
N SER A 645 -17.88 -29.54 -17.20
CA SER A 645 -17.38 -29.28 -18.55
C SER A 645 -16.02 -29.96 -18.82
N CYS A 646 -15.79 -30.26 -20.09
CA CYS A 646 -14.56 -30.83 -20.61
C CYS A 646 -14.07 -30.01 -21.80
N GLY A 647 -12.74 -29.97 -21.99
CA GLY A 647 -12.14 -29.30 -23.14
C GLY A 647 -12.43 -30.02 -24.47
N PRO A 648 -12.04 -29.43 -25.62
CA PRO A 648 -12.30 -29.99 -26.96
C PRO A 648 -11.85 -31.44 -27.16
N ASN A 649 -10.87 -31.91 -26.37
CA ASN A 649 -10.30 -33.26 -26.43
C ASN A 649 -11.02 -34.26 -25.48
N GLY A 650 -12.14 -33.88 -24.86
CA GLY A 650 -12.90 -34.72 -23.93
C GLY A 650 -12.32 -34.83 -22.50
N GLN A 651 -11.30 -34.02 -22.17
CA GLN A 651 -10.70 -33.99 -20.83
C GLN A 651 -11.52 -33.11 -19.87
N CYS A 652 -11.98 -33.70 -18.77
CA CYS A 652 -12.68 -33.00 -17.68
C CYS A 652 -11.78 -32.00 -16.95
N ARG A 653 -12.36 -30.94 -16.38
CA ARG A 653 -11.66 -30.08 -15.42
C ARG A 653 -11.56 -30.75 -14.06
N CYS A 654 -10.34 -30.95 -13.57
CA CYS A 654 -10.09 -31.59 -12.27
C CYS A 654 -10.05 -30.57 -11.13
N LEU A 655 -10.41 -31.02 -9.94
CA LEU A 655 -10.05 -30.34 -8.69
C LEU A 655 -8.53 -30.42 -8.50
N PRO A 656 -7.93 -29.48 -7.74
CA PRO A 656 -6.61 -29.69 -7.17
C PRO A 656 -6.54 -31.07 -6.53
N ASN A 657 -5.39 -31.75 -6.66
CA ASN A 657 -5.11 -33.11 -6.16
C ASN A 657 -5.63 -34.27 -7.04
N PHE A 658 -6.37 -34.00 -8.13
CA PHE A 658 -6.91 -35.03 -9.03
C PHE A 658 -6.39 -34.87 -10.48
N ALA A 659 -6.33 -35.98 -11.22
CA ALA A 659 -5.77 -36.06 -12.56
C ALA A 659 -6.42 -37.17 -13.42
N GLY A 660 -5.95 -37.29 -14.67
CA GLY A 660 -6.54 -38.20 -15.68
C GLY A 660 -7.64 -37.53 -16.50
N LEU A 661 -8.03 -38.14 -17.62
CA LEU A 661 -9.00 -37.57 -18.56
C LEU A 661 -10.39 -37.34 -17.94
N ARG A 662 -10.75 -38.08 -16.88
CA ARG A 662 -12.02 -37.94 -16.14
C ARG A 662 -11.86 -37.55 -14.68
N CYS A 663 -10.66 -37.14 -14.28
CA CYS A 663 -10.33 -36.78 -12.89
C CYS A 663 -10.61 -37.93 -11.89
N ASP A 664 -10.50 -39.16 -12.39
CA ASP A 664 -10.73 -40.44 -11.73
C ASP A 664 -9.45 -41.05 -11.15
N GLN A 665 -8.32 -40.33 -11.27
CA GLN A 665 -7.02 -40.66 -10.72
C GLN A 665 -6.57 -39.53 -9.79
N CYS A 666 -5.61 -39.81 -8.91
CA CYS A 666 -4.98 -38.77 -8.11
C CYS A 666 -3.84 -38.11 -8.90
N ALA A 667 -3.61 -36.81 -8.67
CA ALA A 667 -2.46 -36.12 -9.21
C ALA A 667 -1.16 -36.70 -8.65
N ALA A 668 -0.03 -36.46 -9.34
CA ALA A 668 1.28 -36.80 -8.79
C ALA A 668 1.47 -36.11 -7.42
N GLY A 669 1.90 -36.86 -6.41
CA GLY A 669 1.91 -36.41 -5.02
C GLY A 669 0.60 -36.60 -4.24
N TYR A 670 -0.39 -37.33 -4.78
CA TYR A 670 -1.67 -37.62 -4.12
C TYR A 670 -2.12 -39.09 -4.28
N TYR A 671 -2.90 -39.62 -3.33
CA TYR A 671 -3.31 -41.03 -3.29
C TYR A 671 -4.70 -41.28 -2.68
N SER A 672 -5.25 -42.48 -2.91
CA SER A 672 -6.54 -42.95 -2.39
C SER A 672 -7.75 -42.18 -2.94
N TYR A 673 -7.95 -42.27 -4.25
CA TYR A 673 -9.24 -41.95 -4.89
C TYR A 673 -10.37 -42.76 -4.21
N PRO A 674 -11.55 -42.18 -3.91
CA PRO A 674 -12.07 -40.88 -4.35
C PRO A 674 -11.61 -39.64 -3.57
N ASN A 675 -10.78 -39.78 -2.54
CA ASN A 675 -10.45 -38.68 -1.62
C ASN A 675 -9.10 -37.99 -1.89
N CYS A 676 -8.30 -38.51 -2.83
CA CYS A 676 -6.97 -38.04 -3.26
C CYS A 676 -6.24 -37.17 -2.25
N ARG A 677 -5.85 -37.81 -1.14
CA ARG A 677 -5.12 -37.20 -0.03
C ARG A 677 -3.68 -36.96 -0.46
N PRO A 678 -3.01 -35.89 0.00
CA PRO A 678 -1.60 -35.68 -0.28
C PRO A 678 -0.77 -36.88 0.18
N CYS A 679 0.19 -37.29 -0.64
CA CYS A 679 1.28 -38.16 -0.26
C CYS A 679 2.04 -37.48 0.87
N GLN A 680 1.76 -37.85 2.12
CA GLN A 680 2.45 -37.31 3.30
C GLN A 680 3.78 -38.02 3.50
N CYS A 681 4.56 -38.17 2.43
CA CYS A 681 5.92 -38.70 2.47
C CYS A 681 6.80 -37.76 3.29
N SER A 682 7.65 -38.31 4.15
CA SER A 682 8.70 -37.51 4.77
C SER A 682 9.76 -37.19 3.68
N PRO A 683 10.09 -35.90 3.44
CA PRO A 683 11.13 -35.53 2.48
C PRO A 683 12.53 -36.00 2.92
N GLU A 684 12.72 -36.31 4.20
CA GLU A 684 13.93 -36.93 4.72
C GLU A 684 14.00 -38.45 4.42
N GLY A 685 12.86 -39.15 4.52
CA GLY A 685 12.80 -40.62 4.44
C GLY A 685 12.41 -41.22 3.09
N SER A 686 11.68 -40.49 2.24
CA SER A 686 11.33 -40.94 0.87
C SER A 686 12.33 -40.44 -0.17
N ARG A 687 12.43 -41.13 -1.31
CA ARG A 687 13.26 -40.69 -2.44
C ARG A 687 12.70 -39.43 -3.07
N ASP A 688 11.39 -39.43 -3.29
CA ASP A 688 10.60 -38.36 -3.89
C ASP A 688 9.30 -38.15 -3.08
N GLU A 689 8.60 -37.04 -3.30
CA GLU A 689 7.29 -36.75 -2.68
C GLU A 689 6.13 -37.53 -3.34
N ILE A 690 6.40 -38.29 -4.40
CA ILE A 690 5.42 -39.09 -5.14
C ILE A 690 5.30 -40.47 -4.49
N CYS A 691 4.09 -40.81 -4.06
CA CYS A 691 3.72 -42.12 -3.51
C CYS A 691 2.84 -42.93 -4.48
N ASP A 692 2.70 -44.23 -4.23
CA ASP A 692 1.77 -45.09 -4.96
C ASP A 692 0.33 -44.57 -4.83
N GLN A 693 -0.30 -44.25 -5.97
CA GLN A 693 -1.58 -43.54 -6.03
C GLN A 693 -2.76 -44.31 -5.41
N ARG A 694 -2.63 -45.63 -5.20
CA ARG A 694 -3.70 -46.46 -4.64
C ARG A 694 -3.53 -46.72 -3.14
N THR A 695 -2.31 -47.07 -2.72
CA THR A 695 -1.96 -47.49 -1.36
C THR A 695 -1.40 -46.36 -0.51
N GLY A 696 -0.89 -45.29 -1.11
CA GLY A 696 -0.18 -44.21 -0.43
C GLY A 696 1.24 -44.55 -0.03
N GLN A 697 1.77 -45.69 -0.45
CA GLN A 697 3.11 -46.13 -0.11
C GLN A 697 4.15 -45.25 -0.81
N CYS A 698 4.88 -44.46 -0.03
CA CYS A 698 6.03 -43.68 -0.50
C CYS A 698 7.21 -44.60 -0.84
N VAL A 699 8.03 -44.22 -1.83
CA VAL A 699 9.24 -44.96 -2.21
C VAL A 699 10.37 -44.61 -1.24
N CYS A 700 10.69 -45.51 -0.30
CA CYS A 700 11.62 -45.20 0.79
C CYS A 700 13.09 -45.22 0.36
N ARG A 701 13.90 -44.43 1.08
CA ARG A 701 15.37 -44.55 1.08
C ARG A 701 15.77 -45.83 1.82
N ALA A 702 16.98 -46.33 1.56
CA ALA A 702 17.46 -47.55 2.20
C ALA A 702 17.49 -47.37 3.74
N GLY A 703 17.09 -48.42 4.48
CA GLY A 703 16.96 -48.39 5.93
C GLY A 703 15.65 -47.80 6.48
N VAL A 704 14.89 -47.03 5.69
CA VAL A 704 13.59 -46.45 6.09
C VAL A 704 12.42 -47.38 5.73
N ARG A 705 11.38 -47.46 6.58
CA ARG A 705 10.11 -48.15 6.34
C ARG A 705 8.89 -47.31 6.77
N GLY A 706 7.70 -47.87 6.58
CA GLY A 706 6.42 -47.22 6.89
C GLY A 706 5.71 -46.68 5.63
N GLN A 707 4.43 -46.35 5.75
CA GLN A 707 3.62 -45.95 4.58
C GLN A 707 4.13 -44.64 3.95
N ARG A 708 4.69 -43.77 4.79
CA ARG A 708 5.17 -42.42 4.50
C ARG A 708 6.69 -42.33 4.50
N CYS A 709 7.36 -43.46 4.69
CA CYS A 709 8.79 -43.54 5.00
C CYS A 709 9.12 -42.74 6.26
N GLU A 710 8.34 -42.96 7.32
CA GLU A 710 8.30 -42.17 8.57
C GLU A 710 8.95 -42.84 9.79
N ARG A 711 9.54 -44.03 9.63
CA ARG A 711 10.18 -44.78 10.72
C ARG A 711 11.32 -45.68 10.23
N CYS A 712 12.25 -46.00 11.12
CA CYS A 712 13.41 -46.82 10.77
C CYS A 712 13.06 -48.30 10.67
N SER A 713 13.81 -49.05 9.85
CA SER A 713 13.61 -50.51 9.68
C SER A 713 13.98 -51.28 10.95
N ALA A 714 15.11 -50.95 11.57
CA ALA A 714 15.43 -51.34 12.95
C ALA A 714 14.51 -50.58 13.93
N GLU A 715 14.14 -51.22 15.04
CA GLU A 715 13.16 -50.65 15.99
C GLU A 715 13.82 -49.70 17.01
N ASP A 716 15.13 -49.83 17.24
CA ASP A 716 15.93 -49.01 18.16
C ASP A 716 16.42 -47.66 17.57
N GLN A 717 16.15 -47.41 16.28
CA GLN A 717 16.64 -46.22 15.57
C GLN A 717 15.60 -45.10 15.48
N ARG A 718 16.06 -43.84 15.51
CA ARG A 718 15.21 -42.65 15.58
C ARG A 718 15.08 -41.94 14.23
N PHE A 719 13.87 -41.95 13.68
CA PHE A 719 13.51 -41.17 12.49
C PHE A 719 13.84 -39.67 12.65
N PRO A 720 14.42 -38.99 11.64
CA PRO A 720 14.70 -39.42 10.26
C PRO A 720 15.99 -40.25 10.03
N TYR A 721 16.81 -40.46 11.05
CA TYR A 721 18.15 -41.04 10.91
C TYR A 721 18.09 -42.58 10.91
N CYS A 722 17.67 -43.14 9.77
CA CYS A 722 17.35 -44.56 9.61
C CYS A 722 18.31 -45.29 8.68
N SER A 723 19.57 -45.38 9.08
CA SER A 723 20.59 -46.22 8.46
C SER A 723 21.40 -46.89 9.55
N GLU A 724 21.76 -48.18 9.39
CA GLU A 724 22.70 -48.84 10.29
C GLU A 724 24.10 -48.22 10.20
N GLU A 725 24.38 -47.51 9.11
CA GLU A 725 25.56 -46.69 8.96
C GLU A 725 25.30 -45.21 9.34
N GLU A 726 26.19 -44.69 10.19
CA GLU A 726 26.53 -43.27 10.32
C GLU A 726 25.77 -42.32 11.27
N CYS A 727 25.57 -42.74 12.53
CA CYS A 727 25.97 -41.87 13.66
C CYS A 727 27.52 -41.86 13.74
N ARG A 728 28.19 -41.42 12.66
CA ARG A 728 29.63 -41.60 12.44
C ARG A 728 30.44 -40.50 13.08
N CYS A 729 30.34 -40.42 14.40
CA CYS A 729 31.06 -39.46 15.22
C CYS A 729 32.52 -39.92 15.44
N ASP A 730 33.19 -40.33 14.35
CA ASP A 730 34.60 -40.77 14.29
C ASP A 730 35.57 -39.61 13.99
N GLY A 731 35.03 -38.46 13.57
CA GLY A 731 35.82 -37.31 13.12
C GLY A 731 36.61 -36.65 14.26
N PRO A 732 37.82 -36.13 14.01
CA PRO A 732 38.68 -35.53 15.03
C PRO A 732 38.08 -34.28 15.73
N GLY A 733 37.04 -33.66 15.16
CA GLY A 733 36.30 -32.57 15.77
C GLY A 733 35.23 -32.98 16.80
N VAL A 734 35.03 -34.28 17.02
CA VAL A 734 33.99 -34.82 17.91
C VAL A 734 34.48 -34.87 19.36
N SER A 735 33.63 -34.46 20.32
CA SER A 735 33.89 -34.55 21.77
C SER A 735 33.27 -35.78 22.43
N ASP A 736 32.20 -36.33 21.88
CA ASP A 736 31.57 -37.58 22.31
C ASP A 736 30.95 -38.32 21.12
N ARG A 737 31.00 -39.65 21.14
CA ARG A 737 30.46 -40.51 20.07
C ARG A 737 28.93 -40.59 20.07
N SER A 738 28.25 -40.02 21.07
CA SER A 738 26.80 -39.84 21.04
C SER A 738 26.40 -38.67 20.12
N CYS A 739 25.44 -38.93 19.23
CA CYS A 739 24.75 -37.92 18.43
C CYS A 739 23.42 -37.51 19.10
N GLY A 740 23.05 -36.24 18.97
CA GLY A 740 21.79 -35.69 19.50
C GLY A 740 20.54 -36.20 18.76
N PRO A 741 19.33 -35.89 19.26
CA PRO A 741 18.07 -36.33 18.63
C PRO A 741 17.83 -35.74 17.23
N ASN A 742 18.64 -34.76 16.82
CA ASN A 742 18.73 -34.14 15.50
C ASN A 742 19.94 -34.66 14.68
N GLY A 743 20.46 -35.85 14.99
CA GLY A 743 21.58 -36.49 14.26
C GLY A 743 22.94 -35.81 14.41
N GLN A 744 23.02 -34.72 15.18
CA GLN A 744 24.23 -33.92 15.32
C GLN A 744 25.21 -34.54 16.33
N CYS A 745 26.41 -34.89 15.89
CA CYS A 745 27.50 -35.30 16.79
C CYS A 745 27.83 -34.18 17.78
N ARG A 746 28.24 -34.54 19.00
CA ARG A 746 28.69 -33.55 19.98
C ARG A 746 30.09 -33.07 19.60
N CYS A 747 30.25 -31.78 19.32
CA CYS A 747 31.52 -31.22 18.84
C CYS A 747 32.44 -30.78 19.98
N GLN A 748 33.75 -30.81 19.73
CA GLN A 748 34.74 -30.08 20.52
C GLN A 748 34.59 -28.57 20.26
N PRO A 749 35.06 -27.71 21.18
CA PRO A 749 35.27 -26.29 20.86
C PRO A 749 36.05 -26.15 19.55
N ASN A 750 35.75 -25.13 18.76
CA ASN A 750 36.34 -24.83 17.44
C ASN A 750 35.77 -25.64 16.25
N PHE A 751 34.88 -26.61 16.47
CA PHE A 751 34.27 -27.43 15.42
C PHE A 751 32.74 -27.24 15.34
N THR A 752 32.16 -27.48 14.16
CA THR A 752 30.72 -27.36 13.86
C THR A 752 30.29 -28.30 12.73
N GLY A 753 29.03 -28.21 12.33
CA GLY A 753 28.42 -29.11 11.34
C GLY A 753 27.74 -30.31 12.00
N LEU A 754 27.04 -31.12 11.20
CA LEU A 754 26.27 -32.26 11.72
C LEU A 754 27.19 -33.37 12.26
N ARG A 755 28.41 -33.51 11.74
CA ARG A 755 29.37 -34.55 12.17
C ARG A 755 30.64 -33.98 12.78
N CYS A 756 30.64 -32.69 13.15
CA CYS A 756 31.82 -31.95 13.60
C CYS A 756 32.96 -31.96 12.56
N ASP A 757 32.55 -32.06 11.29
CA ASP A 757 33.34 -32.17 10.07
C ASP A 757 33.71 -30.80 9.47
N GLN A 758 33.28 -29.73 10.11
CA GLN A 758 33.50 -28.34 9.69
C GLN A 758 34.12 -27.55 10.85
N CYS A 759 34.81 -26.45 10.52
CA CYS A 759 35.32 -25.54 11.54
C CYS A 759 34.25 -24.53 11.96
N ALA A 760 34.16 -24.24 13.26
CA ALA A 760 33.25 -23.24 13.79
C ALA A 760 33.53 -21.85 13.18
N ALA A 761 32.56 -20.93 13.24
CA ALA A 761 32.77 -19.55 12.83
C ALA A 761 33.97 -18.95 13.60
N GLY A 762 34.91 -18.33 12.88
CA GLY A 762 36.21 -17.93 13.44
C GLY A 762 37.28 -19.02 13.44
N TYR A 763 37.08 -20.17 12.77
CA TYR A 763 38.08 -21.24 12.62
C TYR A 763 38.13 -21.81 11.19
N TYR A 764 39.28 -22.37 10.79
CA TYR A 764 39.52 -22.88 9.43
C TYR A 764 40.47 -24.10 9.38
N SER A 765 40.51 -24.78 8.23
CA SER A 765 41.38 -25.94 7.94
C SER A 765 41.06 -27.19 8.78
N TYR A 766 39.87 -27.75 8.56
CA TYR A 766 39.53 -29.11 8.97
C TYR A 766 40.54 -30.11 8.35
N PRO A 767 41.01 -31.15 9.07
CA PRO A 767 40.60 -31.60 10.40
C PRO A 767 41.19 -30.87 11.61
N ASN A 768 42.15 -29.96 11.41
CA ASN A 768 42.94 -29.38 12.51
C ASN A 768 42.46 -27.96 12.89
N CYS A 769 41.13 -27.74 12.95
CA CYS A 769 40.49 -26.42 12.92
C CYS A 769 41.19 -25.33 13.74
N ARG A 770 41.95 -24.47 13.04
CA ARG A 770 42.79 -23.42 13.60
C ARG A 770 41.98 -22.12 13.70
N PRO A 771 42.16 -21.31 14.75
CA PRO A 771 41.49 -20.01 14.82
C PRO A 771 41.88 -19.14 13.63
N CYS A 772 40.88 -18.52 13.01
CA CYS A 772 41.03 -17.39 12.12
C CYS A 772 41.76 -16.28 12.90
N LYS A 773 43.03 -16.03 12.56
CA LYS A 773 43.83 -14.97 13.20
C LYS A 773 43.70 -13.66 12.42
N CYS A 774 42.49 -13.31 11.98
CA CYS A 774 42.23 -12.05 11.30
C CYS A 774 42.61 -10.89 12.21
N SER A 775 43.29 -9.88 11.68
CA SER A 775 43.46 -8.63 12.42
C SER A 775 42.11 -7.90 12.46
N PRO A 776 41.57 -7.54 13.65
CA PRO A 776 40.31 -6.81 13.75
C PRO A 776 40.40 -5.39 13.14
N GLU A 777 41.61 -4.83 13.07
CA GLU A 777 41.89 -3.55 12.41
C GLU A 777 41.82 -3.67 10.87
N GLY A 778 42.39 -4.74 10.30
CA GLY A 778 42.56 -4.91 8.85
C GLY A 778 41.48 -5.73 8.14
N SER A 779 40.75 -6.58 8.87
CA SER A 779 39.66 -7.40 8.34
C SER A 779 38.28 -6.77 8.55
N GLN A 780 37.31 -7.16 7.71
CA GLN A 780 35.91 -6.75 7.84
C GLN A 780 35.15 -7.58 8.90
N SER A 781 35.69 -8.75 9.26
CA SER A 781 35.15 -9.68 10.25
C SER A 781 36.26 -10.61 10.74
N GLU A 782 36.13 -11.12 11.97
CA GLU A 782 37.00 -12.17 12.51
C GLU A 782 36.75 -13.55 11.86
N VAL A 783 35.68 -13.69 11.08
CA VAL A 783 35.37 -14.90 10.31
C VAL A 783 36.17 -14.92 9.00
N CYS A 784 36.94 -16.00 8.79
CA CYS A 784 37.71 -16.27 7.59
C CYS A 784 37.15 -17.45 6.78
N ASP A 785 37.59 -17.59 5.52
CA ASP A 785 37.24 -18.73 4.67
C ASP A 785 37.62 -20.05 5.33
N GLN A 786 36.64 -20.93 5.56
CA GLN A 786 36.77 -22.14 6.37
C GLN A 786 37.79 -23.15 5.82
N ARG A 787 38.15 -23.08 4.53
CA ARG A 787 39.08 -24.00 3.87
C ARG A 787 40.50 -23.46 3.78
N THR A 788 40.65 -22.19 3.40
CA THR A 788 41.93 -21.53 3.10
C THR A 788 42.46 -20.66 4.25
N GLY A 789 41.59 -20.26 5.18
CA GLY A 789 41.92 -19.32 6.25
C GLY A 789 42.00 -17.86 5.81
N GLN A 790 41.61 -17.55 4.58
CA GLN A 790 41.67 -16.20 4.05
C GLN A 790 40.62 -15.32 4.73
N CYS A 791 41.06 -14.33 5.48
CA CYS A 791 40.20 -13.30 6.07
C CYS A 791 39.70 -12.33 4.98
N VAL A 792 38.50 -11.78 5.17
CA VAL A 792 37.93 -10.76 4.26
C VAL A 792 38.55 -9.41 4.61
N CYS A 793 39.42 -8.89 3.76
CA CYS A 793 40.20 -7.68 4.06
C CYS A 793 39.43 -6.39 3.74
N ARG A 794 39.72 -5.33 4.50
CA ARG A 794 39.29 -3.97 4.17
C ARG A 794 40.05 -3.48 2.93
N ALA A 795 39.48 -2.53 2.20
CA ALA A 795 40.13 -1.98 1.00
C ALA A 795 41.54 -1.45 1.32
N GLY A 796 42.52 -1.79 0.48
CA GLY A 796 43.94 -1.46 0.69
C GLY A 796 44.72 -2.43 1.60
N VAL A 797 44.04 -3.30 2.34
CA VAL A 797 44.66 -4.34 3.21
C VAL A 797 44.80 -5.66 2.45
N ALA A 798 45.89 -6.41 2.69
CA ALA A 798 46.23 -7.69 2.08
C ALA A 798 46.86 -8.68 3.08
N GLY A 799 47.17 -9.88 2.60
CA GLY A 799 47.68 -11.00 3.39
C GLY A 799 46.59 -11.99 3.79
N GLN A 800 46.96 -13.15 4.35
CA GLN A 800 46.00 -14.21 4.68
C GLN A 800 45.09 -13.79 5.84
N ARG A 801 45.59 -12.93 6.73
CA ARG A 801 44.91 -12.47 7.95
C ARG A 801 44.52 -10.99 7.87
N CYS A 802 44.73 -10.37 6.72
CA CYS A 802 44.61 -8.92 6.54
C CYS A 802 45.57 -8.16 7.47
N GLU A 803 46.81 -8.64 7.55
CA GLU A 803 47.85 -8.20 8.49
C GLU A 803 48.89 -7.23 7.88
N ARG A 804 48.76 -6.91 6.60
CA ARG A 804 49.68 -6.02 5.87
C ARG A 804 48.91 -5.19 4.82
N CYS A 805 49.58 -4.23 4.22
CA CYS A 805 48.98 -3.44 3.15
C CYS A 805 49.19 -4.08 1.76
N VAL A 806 48.41 -3.65 0.77
CA VAL A 806 48.53 -4.06 -0.64
C VAL A 806 49.84 -3.52 -1.25
N SER A 807 50.17 -2.24 -0.99
CA SER A 807 51.51 -1.71 -1.26
C SER A 807 52.45 -1.94 -0.07
N GLU A 808 53.74 -2.15 -0.34
CA GLU A 808 54.78 -2.32 0.68
C GLU A 808 55.18 -0.99 1.34
N ASP A 809 54.87 0.16 0.72
CA ASP A 809 55.14 1.50 1.25
C ASP A 809 54.21 1.93 2.41
N GLN A 810 53.16 1.15 2.68
CA GLN A 810 52.09 1.51 3.62
C GLN A 810 52.18 0.73 4.94
N ARG A 811 51.93 1.41 6.06
CA ARG A 811 52.11 0.85 7.41
C ARG A 811 50.79 0.34 7.99
N PHE A 812 50.71 -0.97 8.20
CA PHE A 812 49.62 -1.61 8.93
C PHE A 812 49.45 -1.00 10.34
N PRO A 813 48.23 -0.74 10.85
CA PRO A 813 46.91 -1.09 10.29
C PRO A 813 46.36 -0.15 9.21
N TYR A 814 47.00 1.00 8.99
CA TYR A 814 46.43 2.09 8.19
C TYR A 814 46.80 1.99 6.70
N CYS A 815 46.28 0.95 6.05
CA CYS A 815 46.54 0.65 4.64
C CYS A 815 45.75 1.51 3.65
N SER A 816 45.96 2.82 3.75
CA SER A 816 45.52 3.80 2.77
C SER A 816 46.73 4.52 2.20
N GLU A 817 46.65 4.96 0.95
CA GLU A 817 47.68 5.77 0.33
C GLU A 817 47.88 7.08 1.11
N CYS A 818 49.07 7.24 1.72
CA CYS A 818 49.51 8.43 2.44
C CYS A 818 49.86 9.54 1.43
N ARG A 819 48.82 10.04 0.75
CA ARG A 819 48.95 10.93 -0.40
C ARG A 819 49.12 12.38 0.03
N CYS A 820 50.30 12.69 0.56
CA CYS A 820 50.70 13.98 1.10
C CYS A 820 51.35 14.90 0.03
N ASP A 821 50.74 14.99 -1.15
CA ASP A 821 51.25 15.77 -2.30
C ASP A 821 51.00 17.30 -2.15
N GLY A 822 50.37 17.71 -1.05
CA GLY A 822 49.86 19.08 -0.86
C GLY A 822 50.97 20.11 -0.55
N PRO A 823 50.87 21.35 -1.05
CA PRO A 823 51.84 22.41 -0.77
C PRO A 823 51.96 22.80 0.72
N GLY A 824 50.99 22.42 1.56
CA GLY A 824 51.01 22.59 3.00
C GLY A 824 51.84 21.57 3.78
N VAL A 825 52.38 20.55 3.13
CA VAL A 825 53.04 19.41 3.76
C VAL A 825 54.52 19.71 4.11
N ILE A 826 54.99 19.15 5.23
CA ILE A 826 56.40 19.14 5.64
C ILE A 826 57.12 17.93 5.05
N ASP A 827 56.54 16.74 5.22
CA ASP A 827 57.12 15.45 4.85
C ASP A 827 56.06 14.50 4.26
N GLN A 828 56.48 13.58 3.40
CA GLN A 828 55.59 12.63 2.71
C GLN A 828 55.12 11.48 3.62
N SER A 829 55.55 11.44 4.90
CA SER A 829 55.04 10.50 5.89
C SER A 829 53.77 10.99 6.60
N CYS A 830 52.94 10.04 7.04
CA CYS A 830 51.74 10.29 7.82
C CYS A 830 51.98 9.97 9.31
N GLY A 831 51.41 10.78 10.19
CA GLY A 831 51.30 10.47 11.61
C GLY A 831 50.31 9.31 11.88
N PRO A 832 50.23 8.82 13.14
CA PRO A 832 49.52 7.59 13.50
C PRO A 832 47.99 7.59 13.32
N ASN A 833 47.41 8.70 12.83
CA ASN A 833 45.99 8.87 12.54
C ASN A 833 45.72 9.14 11.03
N ASN A 834 46.64 8.75 10.13
CA ASN A 834 46.61 9.09 8.69
C ASN A 834 46.61 10.60 8.37
N GLN A 835 47.10 11.43 9.30
CA GLN A 835 47.27 12.86 9.09
C GLN A 835 48.69 13.15 8.59
N CYS A 836 48.81 13.82 7.44
CA CYS A 836 50.09 14.32 6.93
C CYS A 836 50.70 15.35 7.90
N TYR A 837 52.03 15.42 8.01
CA TYR A 837 52.69 16.44 8.84
C TYR A 837 52.59 17.82 8.18
N CYS A 838 51.71 18.67 8.70
CA CYS A 838 51.43 20.00 8.14
C CYS A 838 52.39 21.08 8.64
N ARG A 839 52.74 22.00 7.74
CA ARG A 839 53.40 23.27 8.09
C ARG A 839 52.45 24.06 9.00
N PHE A 840 53.00 24.84 9.93
CA PHE A 840 52.24 25.53 10.99
C PHE A 840 51.08 26.41 10.52
N ASN A 841 51.08 26.85 9.26
CA ASN A 841 50.02 27.63 8.62
C ASN A 841 48.95 26.81 7.88
N PHE A 842 49.04 25.47 7.89
CA PHE A 842 48.12 24.55 7.21
C PHE A 842 47.52 23.52 8.19
N ALA A 843 46.31 23.05 7.87
CA ALA A 843 45.55 22.08 8.65
C ALA A 843 44.73 21.16 7.73
N GLY A 844 43.95 20.26 8.33
CA GLY A 844 43.28 19.16 7.63
C GLY A 844 44.07 17.84 7.73
N LEU A 845 43.53 16.78 7.14
CA LEU A 845 44.17 15.44 7.19
C LEU A 845 45.29 15.29 6.16
N ARG A 846 45.27 16.09 5.09
CA ARG A 846 46.27 16.13 4.01
C ARG A 846 46.90 17.52 3.84
N CYS A 847 46.79 18.36 4.87
CA CYS A 847 47.22 19.76 4.86
C CYS A 847 46.55 20.58 3.75
N GLU A 848 45.31 20.21 3.42
CA GLU A 848 44.50 20.74 2.33
C GLU A 848 43.72 22.02 2.70
N GLN A 849 43.85 22.47 3.93
CA GLN A 849 43.19 23.63 4.51
C GLN A 849 44.23 24.56 5.15
N CYS A 850 43.88 25.80 5.43
CA CYS A 850 44.72 26.67 6.25
C CYS A 850 44.48 26.42 7.74
N ALA A 851 45.52 26.58 8.56
CA ALA A 851 45.40 26.49 10.00
C ALA A 851 44.58 27.66 10.56
N GLU A 852 44.10 27.53 11.79
CA GLU A 852 43.43 28.62 12.50
C GLU A 852 44.34 29.86 12.57
N GLY A 853 43.81 31.03 12.19
CA GLY A 853 44.61 32.23 11.99
C GLY A 853 45.34 32.33 10.64
N TYR A 854 45.02 31.50 9.64
CA TYR A 854 45.57 31.56 8.28
C TYR A 854 44.50 31.40 7.20
N TYR A 855 44.71 31.99 6.01
CA TYR A 855 43.73 31.98 4.92
C TYR A 855 44.32 31.89 3.50
N SER A 856 43.49 31.54 2.53
CA SER A 856 43.83 31.44 1.10
C SER A 856 44.81 30.30 0.77
N TYR A 857 44.32 29.06 0.88
CA TYR A 857 44.96 27.88 0.32
C TYR A 857 45.14 28.06 -1.22
N PRO A 858 46.27 27.65 -1.83
CA PRO A 858 47.39 26.88 -1.28
C PRO A 858 48.49 27.70 -0.59
N ASN A 859 48.32 29.01 -0.39
CA ASN A 859 49.38 29.89 0.12
C ASN A 859 49.29 30.18 1.63
N CYS A 860 48.13 29.93 2.25
CA CYS A 860 47.83 30.02 3.68
C CYS A 860 48.59 31.13 4.42
N ARG A 861 48.21 32.37 4.09
CA ARG A 861 48.77 33.60 4.66
C ARG A 861 48.17 33.86 6.02
N ALA A 862 48.96 34.38 6.97
CA ALA A 862 48.45 34.73 8.28
C ALA A 862 47.30 35.75 8.18
N CYS A 863 46.23 35.52 8.95
CA CYS A 863 45.25 36.54 9.29
C CYS A 863 45.98 37.72 9.91
N GLN A 864 45.74 38.92 9.39
CA GLN A 864 46.33 40.16 9.91
C GLN A 864 45.22 41.07 10.42
N CYS A 865 44.36 40.49 11.27
CA CYS A 865 43.25 41.16 11.91
C CYS A 865 43.75 42.25 12.86
N SER A 866 43.18 43.43 12.76
CA SER A 866 43.52 44.55 13.62
C SER A 866 42.90 44.34 15.00
N ARG A 867 43.72 44.29 16.05
CA ARG A 867 43.27 43.95 17.42
C ARG A 867 42.23 44.91 17.96
N ASP A 868 42.36 46.19 17.63
CA ASP A 868 41.45 47.25 18.08
C ASP A 868 40.14 47.26 17.27
N GLY A 869 40.16 46.69 16.06
CA GLY A 869 39.09 46.75 15.07
C GLY A 869 38.31 45.46 14.86
N SER A 870 38.85 44.32 15.30
CA SER A 870 38.25 42.99 15.13
C SER A 870 37.61 42.51 16.43
N LEU A 871 36.53 41.74 16.33
CA LEU A 871 35.88 41.10 17.47
C LEU A 871 36.67 39.86 17.93
N GLU A 872 37.28 39.14 16.99
CA GLU A 872 38.04 37.90 17.18
C GLU A 872 39.35 37.95 16.36
N ASP A 873 40.39 37.26 16.82
CA ASP A 873 41.70 37.15 16.13
C ASP A 873 41.69 36.24 14.86
N PRO A 874 40.97 35.10 14.78
CA PRO A 874 40.88 34.33 13.55
C PRO A 874 40.04 35.03 12.47
N CYS A 875 40.43 34.82 11.20
CA CYS A 875 39.72 35.29 10.02
C CYS A 875 39.17 34.11 9.20
N ASP A 876 38.20 34.39 8.32
CA ASP A 876 37.65 33.40 7.38
C ASP A 876 38.78 32.77 6.54
N THR A 877 38.93 31.44 6.62
CA THR A 877 40.09 30.71 6.08
C THR A 877 40.14 30.67 4.53
N THR A 878 39.06 31.09 3.85
CA THR A 878 39.01 31.14 2.39
C THR A 878 39.30 32.55 1.86
N THR A 879 38.66 33.56 2.45
CA THR A 879 38.65 34.96 2.00
C THR A 879 39.60 35.87 2.76
N GLY A 880 40.01 35.47 3.96
CA GLY A 880 40.84 36.28 4.87
C GLY A 880 40.08 37.38 5.60
N GLN A 881 38.75 37.42 5.52
CA GLN A 881 37.95 38.46 6.15
C GLN A 881 37.90 38.25 7.67
N CYS A 882 38.44 39.22 8.41
CA CYS A 882 38.31 39.30 9.86
C CYS A 882 36.90 39.74 10.27
N VAL A 883 36.44 39.34 11.45
CA VAL A 883 35.11 39.73 11.97
C VAL A 883 35.20 41.14 12.59
N CYS A 884 34.71 42.15 11.88
CA CYS A 884 34.90 43.55 12.29
C CYS A 884 33.93 44.01 13.39
N ARG A 885 34.42 44.90 14.26
CA ARG A 885 33.61 45.65 15.22
C ARG A 885 32.67 46.64 14.48
N PRO A 886 31.50 46.98 15.04
CA PRO A 886 30.60 47.97 14.44
C PRO A 886 31.33 49.30 14.15
N GLY A 887 31.15 49.82 12.94
CA GLY A 887 31.84 51.03 12.44
C GLY A 887 33.20 50.77 11.77
N VAL A 888 33.75 49.56 11.85
CA VAL A 888 35.04 49.16 11.27
C VAL A 888 34.83 48.29 10.01
N THR A 889 35.73 48.38 9.03
CA THR A 889 35.67 47.69 7.74
C THR A 889 37.06 47.35 7.19
N GLY A 890 37.09 46.70 6.02
CA GLY A 890 38.28 46.17 5.36
C GLY A 890 38.53 44.70 5.72
N GLN A 891 39.33 44.01 4.90
CA GLN A 891 39.67 42.59 5.09
C GLN A 891 40.27 42.32 6.49
N ARG A 892 40.96 43.31 7.04
CA ARG A 892 41.68 43.27 8.32
C ARG A 892 40.97 43.99 9.46
N CYS A 893 39.83 44.61 9.19
CA CYS A 893 39.19 45.56 10.11
C CYS A 893 40.16 46.70 10.53
N ASP A 894 40.90 47.24 9.56
CA ASP A 894 41.95 48.27 9.72
C ASP A 894 41.47 49.70 9.44
N ARG A 895 40.18 49.90 9.11
CA ARG A 895 39.63 51.15 8.58
C ARG A 895 38.23 51.41 9.11
N CYS A 896 37.82 52.67 9.15
CA CYS A 896 36.44 53.03 9.49
C CYS A 896 35.52 52.93 8.26
N VAL A 897 34.23 52.64 8.47
CA VAL A 897 33.22 52.56 7.40
C VAL A 897 32.97 53.91 6.72
N ALA A 898 33.12 55.02 7.47
CA ALA A 898 32.99 56.38 6.96
C ALA A 898 34.35 57.00 6.66
N GLU A 899 34.48 57.66 5.51
CA GLU A 899 35.68 58.42 5.15
C GLU A 899 35.86 59.64 6.07
N GLY A 900 37.10 59.88 6.50
CA GLY A 900 37.46 60.99 7.40
C GLY A 900 37.55 60.63 8.90
N LEU A 901 37.21 59.40 9.30
CA LEU A 901 37.48 58.89 10.64
C LEU A 901 38.82 58.13 10.70
N ASN A 902 39.56 58.31 11.80
CA ASN A 902 40.85 57.65 12.02
C ASN A 902 40.68 56.37 12.85
N PHE A 903 41.28 55.28 12.38
CA PHE A 903 41.43 54.04 13.14
C PHE A 903 42.37 54.28 14.34
N PRO A 904 42.11 53.73 15.55
CA PRO A 904 41.07 52.75 15.89
C PRO A 904 39.69 53.34 16.26
N ASP A 905 39.59 54.64 16.52
CA ASP A 905 38.38 55.30 17.05
C ASP A 905 37.29 55.54 15.99
N CYS A 906 36.82 54.47 15.34
CA CYS A 906 35.81 54.49 14.29
C CYS A 906 34.36 54.76 14.79
N ILE A 907 34.19 55.36 15.97
CA ILE A 907 32.88 55.69 16.55
C ILE A 907 32.36 57.01 15.95
N GLY A 908 31.88 56.93 14.71
CA GLY A 908 30.98 57.93 14.15
C GLY A 908 29.59 57.79 14.77
N SER A 909 29.04 58.88 15.33
CA SER A 909 27.70 58.88 15.94
C SER A 909 26.60 58.48 14.94
N GLY A 910 25.86 57.41 15.25
CA GLY A 910 24.65 57.01 14.51
C GLY A 910 23.46 56.60 15.39
N ASN A 911 23.66 56.42 16.70
CA ASN A 911 22.62 56.01 17.67
C ASN A 911 22.36 57.06 18.77
N LEU A 912 22.88 58.28 18.61
CA LEU A 912 22.82 59.35 19.61
C LEU A 912 21.94 60.48 19.09
N CYS A 913 20.76 60.63 19.69
CA CYS A 913 19.92 61.82 19.48
C CYS A 913 20.61 63.05 20.07
N ASN A 914 20.51 64.20 19.41
CA ASN A 914 21.11 65.45 19.90
C ASN A 914 20.50 65.79 21.29
N PRO A 915 21.30 65.71 22.37
CA PRO A 915 20.77 65.83 23.73
C PRO A 915 20.43 67.27 24.15
N ALA A 916 20.55 68.24 23.24
CA ALA A 916 19.96 69.59 23.36
C ALA A 916 18.56 69.69 22.73
N GLY A 917 18.18 68.72 21.90
CA GLY A 917 16.95 68.74 21.10
C GLY A 917 16.02 67.55 21.28
N SER A 918 16.47 66.46 21.89
CA SER A 918 15.64 65.30 22.24
C SER A 918 15.38 65.20 23.75
N GLN A 919 14.27 64.54 24.11
CA GLN A 919 13.93 64.25 25.51
C GLN A 919 14.85 63.16 26.12
N ILE A 920 15.45 62.33 25.27
CA ILE A 920 16.34 61.23 25.64
C ILE A 920 17.46 61.16 24.60
N SER A 921 18.69 60.85 25.01
CA SER A 921 19.87 60.81 24.12
C SER A 921 19.91 59.60 23.16
N ALA A 922 18.88 58.77 23.13
CA ALA A 922 18.81 57.53 22.36
C ALA A 922 17.48 57.43 21.58
N LYS A 923 17.51 56.72 20.45
CA LYS A 923 16.34 56.49 19.58
C LYS A 923 15.31 55.58 20.25
N ASP A 924 14.03 55.79 19.96
CA ASP A 924 12.94 54.96 20.46
C ASP A 924 13.07 53.51 19.94
N PRO A 925 13.10 52.48 20.79
CA PRO A 925 13.34 51.09 20.37
C PRO A 925 12.18 50.47 19.58
N THR A 926 11.05 51.17 19.41
CA THR A 926 9.89 50.73 18.61
C THR A 926 9.78 51.42 17.25
N THR A 927 10.41 52.59 17.06
CA THR A 927 10.33 53.37 15.80
C THR A 927 11.70 53.77 15.20
N ASP A 928 12.81 53.47 15.88
CA ASP A 928 14.19 53.82 15.51
C ASP A 928 14.39 55.30 15.18
N SER A 929 13.71 56.18 15.94
CA SER A 929 13.68 57.62 15.71
C SER A 929 13.86 58.42 17.01
N CYS A 930 14.38 59.63 16.92
CA CYS A 930 14.60 60.50 18.08
C CYS A 930 13.34 61.26 18.51
N ILE A 931 13.02 61.25 19.81
CA ILE A 931 11.87 61.96 20.39
C ILE A 931 12.27 63.42 20.66
N CYS A 932 11.90 64.32 19.74
CA CYS A 932 12.30 65.72 19.79
C CYS A 932 11.48 66.57 20.78
N LEU A 933 12.12 67.63 21.28
CA LEU A 933 11.50 68.69 22.08
C LEU A 933 10.60 69.58 21.19
N PRO A 934 9.58 70.26 21.77
CA PRO A 934 8.50 70.89 21.00
C PRO A 934 8.92 71.80 19.85
N HIS A 935 10.01 72.56 19.99
CA HIS A 935 10.45 73.54 18.98
C HIS A 935 11.61 73.04 18.10
N VAL A 936 11.85 71.73 18.10
CA VAL A 936 12.97 71.06 17.40
C VAL A 936 12.46 70.05 16.37
N GLU A 937 13.23 69.85 15.30
CA GLU A 937 13.01 68.95 14.17
C GLU A 937 14.35 68.39 13.65
N GLY A 938 14.28 67.47 12.68
CA GLY A 938 15.42 66.69 12.20
C GLY A 938 15.36 65.23 12.66
N SER A 939 16.08 64.34 11.98
CA SER A 939 16.05 62.90 12.28
C SER A 939 16.73 62.53 13.60
N GLU A 940 17.63 63.40 14.08
CA GLU A 940 18.34 63.27 15.34
C GLU A 940 18.05 64.44 16.30
N CYS A 941 16.97 65.20 16.03
CA CYS A 941 16.54 66.39 16.76
C CYS A 941 17.60 67.51 16.77
N GLU A 942 18.23 67.73 15.63
CA GLU A 942 19.42 68.57 15.45
C GLU A 942 19.14 70.01 15.01
N ARG A 943 17.89 70.36 14.65
CA ARG A 943 17.53 71.66 14.06
C ARG A 943 16.32 72.30 14.72
N CYS A 944 16.33 73.63 14.89
CA CYS A 944 15.15 74.37 15.33
C CYS A 944 14.08 74.43 14.22
N LYS A 945 12.80 74.35 14.60
CA LYS A 945 11.68 74.63 13.71
C LYS A 945 11.72 76.09 13.24
N PRO A 946 11.18 76.42 12.04
CA PRO A 946 11.14 77.81 11.56
C PRO A 946 10.51 78.78 12.57
N LEU A 947 11.08 79.98 12.69
CA LEU A 947 10.80 81.01 13.73
C LEU A 947 11.31 80.69 15.15
N TYR A 948 12.06 79.60 15.32
CA TYR A 948 12.77 79.26 16.57
C TYR A 948 14.29 79.12 16.31
N TRP A 949 15.11 79.39 17.32
CA TRP A 949 16.58 79.33 17.24
C TRP A 949 17.25 78.99 18.59
N ASN A 950 18.58 78.94 18.57
CA ASN A 950 19.47 78.64 19.71
C ASN A 950 19.17 77.29 20.39
N LEU A 951 19.51 76.18 19.72
CA LEU A 951 19.34 74.82 20.25
C LEU A 951 20.35 74.53 21.36
N THR A 952 19.93 74.52 22.64
CA THR A 952 20.79 74.22 23.80
C THR A 952 20.09 73.33 24.82
N ARG A 953 20.86 72.56 25.62
CA ARG A 953 20.30 71.68 26.68
C ARG A 953 19.58 72.43 27.81
N GLU A 954 19.72 73.75 27.86
CA GLU A 954 19.19 74.62 28.92
C GLU A 954 17.76 75.09 28.59
N ASN A 955 17.38 75.06 27.32
CA ASN A 955 16.04 75.38 26.87
C ASN A 955 15.11 74.17 27.06
N GLN A 956 14.09 74.31 27.92
CA GLN A 956 13.13 73.22 28.18
C GLN A 956 12.38 72.72 26.93
N ASN A 957 12.25 73.56 25.90
CA ASN A 957 11.65 73.20 24.61
C ASN A 957 12.69 73.02 23.47
N GLY A 958 13.98 72.95 23.81
CA GLY A 958 15.13 72.84 22.90
C GLY A 958 15.52 74.15 22.21
N CYS A 959 14.59 74.77 21.49
CA CYS A 959 14.78 76.07 20.84
C CYS A 959 13.81 77.13 21.37
N VAL A 960 14.23 78.39 21.35
CA VAL A 960 13.41 79.56 21.73
C VAL A 960 12.88 80.27 20.50
N GLY A 961 11.66 80.80 20.55
CA GLY A 961 11.02 81.48 19.42
C GLY A 961 10.52 82.87 19.80
N THR A 962 10.32 83.72 18.79
CA THR A 962 9.85 85.09 18.99
C THR A 962 8.38 85.17 19.37
N SER A 963 8.12 85.68 20.57
CA SER A 963 6.92 86.49 20.83
C SER A 963 6.99 87.79 20.03
N HIS A 964 5.86 88.21 19.46
CA HIS A 964 5.66 89.56 18.90
C HIS A 964 5.87 90.65 20.00
N ILE A 965 6.32 91.89 19.75
CA ILE A 965 6.77 92.59 18.52
C ILE A 965 7.63 93.83 18.91
N SER A 966 8.33 94.42 17.93
CA SER A 966 8.91 95.79 17.92
C SER A 966 10.23 96.14 18.67
N PHE A 967 11.16 96.68 17.86
CA PHE A 967 12.08 97.80 18.13
C PHE A 967 13.02 97.84 19.36
N GLN A 968 14.31 97.60 19.04
CA GLN A 968 15.50 98.37 19.50
C GLN A 968 16.02 98.25 20.97
N LEU A 969 17.27 97.76 21.07
CA LEU A 969 18.35 98.08 22.05
C LEU A 969 18.48 97.35 23.42
N PHE A 970 19.75 97.21 23.84
CA PHE A 970 20.37 97.05 25.19
C PHE A 970 20.36 95.70 26.00
N SER A 971 21.53 95.03 25.99
CA SER A 971 22.47 94.81 27.14
C SER A 971 22.29 93.79 28.32
N ILE A 972 23.41 93.05 28.60
CA ILE A 972 24.15 92.89 29.90
C ILE A 972 24.01 91.63 30.85
N ILE A 973 25.11 90.82 30.91
CA ILE A 973 25.91 90.27 32.07
C ILE A 973 25.43 89.12 33.05
N SER A 974 26.07 87.94 32.92
CA SER A 974 26.82 87.08 33.90
C SER A 974 26.29 86.55 35.27
N SER A 975 26.60 85.27 35.62
CA SER A 975 27.43 84.80 36.81
C SER A 975 27.05 83.43 37.49
N ARG A 976 28.09 82.67 37.89
CA ARG A 976 28.21 81.39 38.69
C ARG A 976 28.06 81.58 40.25
N PRO A 977 28.41 80.65 41.22
CA PRO A 977 28.66 79.16 41.30
C PRO A 977 28.10 78.40 42.60
N ALA A 978 28.48 77.11 42.85
CA ALA A 978 29.20 76.60 44.09
C ALA A 978 28.67 75.47 45.07
N VAL A 979 29.19 74.22 44.94
CA VAL A 979 29.83 73.26 45.94
C VAL A 979 29.06 72.65 47.21
N PRO A 980 29.60 71.86 48.22
CA PRO A 980 29.19 70.43 48.49
C PRO A 980 28.97 69.86 49.97
N ALA A 981 28.68 68.52 50.06
CA ALA A 981 29.17 67.46 51.04
C ALA A 981 28.46 67.09 52.40
N GLY A 982 28.52 65.78 52.84
CA GLY A 982 28.66 65.37 54.28
C GLY A 982 27.82 64.25 55.02
N SER A 983 28.18 62.94 54.92
CA SER A 983 28.26 61.86 55.98
C SER A 983 27.17 61.42 57.06
N THR A 984 26.97 60.08 57.18
CA THR A 984 26.92 59.14 58.39
C THR A 984 25.74 58.87 59.41
N ARG A 985 25.32 57.57 59.49
CA ARG A 985 25.15 56.59 60.65
C ARG A 985 23.92 56.45 61.65
N TYR A 986 23.31 55.22 61.64
CA TYR A 986 22.93 54.25 62.75
C TYR A 986 21.62 54.24 63.62
N SER A 987 21.10 52.99 63.86
CA SER A 987 20.40 52.41 65.08
C SER A 987 18.90 52.69 65.44
N ILE A 988 18.08 51.81 66.10
CA ILE A 988 18.04 50.32 66.36
C ILE A 988 16.69 49.82 67.05
N THR A 989 16.41 48.49 67.14
CA THR A 989 15.45 47.70 68.02
C THR A 989 13.89 47.81 67.88
N SER A 990 13.01 46.87 68.34
CA SER A 990 13.04 45.37 68.57
C SER A 990 11.71 44.80 69.19
N THR A 991 11.35 43.52 68.96
CA THR A 991 10.69 42.58 69.93
C THR A 991 10.66 41.10 69.42
N SER A 992 10.24 40.11 70.24
CA SER A 992 10.98 38.81 70.42
C SER A 992 10.15 37.50 70.59
N ILE A 993 10.84 36.38 70.96
CA ILE A 993 10.36 35.05 71.49
C ILE A 993 10.07 33.99 70.38
N ILE A 994 10.49 32.69 70.40
CA ILE A 994 11.28 31.84 71.35
C ILE A 994 12.29 30.89 70.61
N ILE A 995 12.84 29.84 71.26
CA ILE A 995 14.03 29.02 70.89
C ILE A 995 13.89 27.55 71.39
N ILE A 996 14.55 26.42 70.98
CA ILE A 996 15.22 25.73 69.81
C ILE A 996 15.27 24.20 70.22
N ILE A 997 16.01 23.29 69.53
CA ILE A 997 16.51 21.93 69.94
C ILE A 997 15.51 20.76 69.69
N ILE A 998 15.84 19.55 69.17
CA ILE A 998 16.89 18.94 68.28
C ILE A 998 16.46 17.45 68.04
N VAL A 999 16.79 16.62 67.04
CA VAL A 999 17.69 16.57 65.84
C VAL A 999 16.94 15.92 64.65
N SER A 1000 17.40 16.12 63.41
CA SER A 1000 17.88 15.05 62.47
C SER A 1000 17.90 15.47 60.98
N GLU A 1001 19.02 15.13 60.32
CA GLU A 1001 19.20 14.80 58.89
C GLU A 1001 18.79 15.75 57.72
N ILE A 1002 19.28 15.38 56.52
CA ILE A 1002 18.99 15.88 55.16
C ILE A 1002 19.62 17.22 54.71
N LEU A 1003 20.77 17.07 54.05
CA LEU A 1003 21.35 17.83 52.91
C LEU A 1003 21.23 19.38 52.82
N HIS A 1004 22.41 20.01 52.82
CA HIS A 1004 22.75 21.43 52.52
C HIS A 1004 23.49 21.51 51.16
N ASN A 1005 23.75 22.66 50.51
CA ASN A 1005 23.37 24.09 50.65
C ASN A 1005 23.49 24.74 49.24
N LYS A 1006 22.68 25.72 48.82
CA LYS A 1006 22.85 27.19 48.99
C LYS A 1006 24.28 27.74 48.76
N GLY A 1007 24.37 28.88 48.08
CA GLY A 1007 25.50 29.81 48.16
C GLY A 1007 25.03 31.24 48.45
N ASN A 1008 25.94 32.15 48.81
CA ASN A 1008 25.87 33.59 48.51
C ASN A 1008 27.17 34.33 48.95
N LYS A 1009 27.51 35.45 48.28
CA LYS A 1009 28.44 36.54 48.68
C LYS A 1009 29.85 36.20 49.23
N GLY A 1010 30.85 36.94 48.72
CA GLY A 1010 31.86 37.56 49.58
C GLY A 1010 33.33 37.19 49.33
N SER A 1011 34.03 38.07 48.60
CA SER A 1011 35.42 38.52 48.79
C SER A 1011 36.51 37.62 49.40
N ARG A 1012 37.69 37.72 48.77
CA ARG A 1012 39.02 37.32 49.25
C ARG A 1012 39.29 35.83 49.29
N ASP A 1013 40.53 35.38 49.18
CA ASP A 1013 41.79 35.81 48.55
C ASP A 1013 42.72 34.62 48.91
N GLU A 1014 43.74 34.42 48.09
CA GLU A 1014 44.99 33.68 48.31
C GLU A 1014 45.39 33.48 49.81
N THR A 1015 45.96 32.35 50.24
CA THR A 1015 47.18 31.74 49.66
C THR A 1015 47.34 30.22 49.87
N TYR A 1016 47.96 29.59 48.87
CA TYR A 1016 49.07 28.59 48.87
C TYR A 1016 49.76 28.22 50.23
N PRO A 1017 50.47 27.07 50.34
CA PRO A 1017 51.17 26.29 49.28
C PRO A 1017 50.33 25.28 48.49
#